data_AF-A0A6V7BST9-F1
#
_entry.id   AF-A0A6V7BST9-F1
#
_cell.length_a   1.000
_cell.length_b   1.000
_cell.length_c   1.000
_cell.angle_alpha   90.00
_cell.angle_beta   90.00
_cell.angle_gamma   90.00
#
_symmetry.space_group_name_H-M   'P 1'
#
loop_
_entity.id
_entity.type
_entity.pdbx_description
1 polymer ?
#
loop_
_entity_poly.entity_id
_entity_poly.type
_entity_poly.pdbx_seq_one_letter_code
_entity_poly.pdbx_strand_id
1 'polypeptide(L)'
;MRQSAPARDSLQTQRHLLLVIDHAEAMVATPGITEADRAALAAALQALCSSAQVAVLMLTRSDFYPRLIDALPQIVELKRGDGHVDLLPPRDGEIGQIIRVPAAMAGLRFEEDRDSVSRLDDVLRDATARQPDALPLLQHLLHALHPQRSDDGLLTFAAYRALGGLEGALAHHADQTFRALPATAQAALGEVLTLLSVIHPDSDAVTARRALWSALPENSAARVLVDAFVHARLFVSELVAGEPGFAVAHEALLRQWPRAAEWIHENRRLLQAHKRLQLAAQRWAAEGRRTDHLLNSGRPLSEAREAARRMPQELGAVDHAFLHACERSQRQRRGMYAVAATLLVVLASASMLLGWQARQAQQVAEQRRDQAQQLVSYMLGDLAEQLRTVGNLKLLDSVGSRALHYLEGLPNASMQPGDLINHARALRTTGEVLMNQGKLDEAHAAFTRAAATAEQARVRAPDALDAHAELGQAAYWLGYLAYQAKQLPLARTYWSQYLTACEHLVRAAPKDPRWQLELSYALNNFGTLATSEGQPNVAIGFFARSIALKRQLLARAPDNTSVRYELIDSLSWLSLAQEAQGLLAPAEQGYREEIAMLRVLVETDPDAHAWRRRLAGALIRTSNLALARGHLTQAQTDAQDSVRILQTLVALQPENVIWRRDLAHAHAQVGWVAGLDGDSDKARQHLTQARQMTTELLQQTQPIPEWQWLDAIIALRLSHLRTANSTIVDGEMDALVARLDALHRANPDDLLGLSALAQALIWHGEQLAAAGQANNARDAWQRALGVLGKDAGNSRDKDLLDPWIRAQVHLGQRAVVAQQLGWLYQAGYRHPEFISLYAPLFKEQDTS
;
A
#
# COMPACT_ATOMS: atom_id res chain seq x y z
N MET A 1 7.22 14.99 -35.44
CA MET A 1 6.36 16.09 -35.92
C MET A 1 6.08 17.01 -34.75
N ARG A 2 6.73 18.18 -34.73
CA ARG A 2 6.39 19.27 -33.81
C ARG A 2 5.11 19.91 -34.33
N GLN A 3 4.00 19.77 -33.62
CA GLN A 3 2.88 20.68 -33.82
C GLN A 3 3.19 21.96 -33.04
N SER A 4 3.51 22.99 -33.82
CA SER A 4 3.64 24.37 -33.42
C SER A 4 2.36 24.83 -32.72
N ALA A 5 2.51 25.35 -31.50
CA ALA A 5 1.49 26.19 -30.88
C ALA A 5 1.25 27.42 -31.78
N PRO A 6 0.00 27.83 -32.04
CA PRO A 6 -0.26 29.01 -32.83
C PRO A 6 0.22 30.26 -32.09
N ALA A 7 0.86 31.16 -32.85
CA ALA A 7 1.31 32.45 -32.39
C ALA A 7 0.13 33.24 -31.79
N ARG A 8 0.30 33.72 -30.55
CA ARG A 8 -0.61 34.68 -29.91
C ARG A 8 -0.46 36.03 -30.59
N ASP A 9 -1.22 36.25 -31.65
CA ASP A 9 -1.44 37.59 -32.19
C ASP A 9 -2.28 38.41 -31.20
N SER A 10 -1.75 39.59 -30.86
CA SER A 10 -2.46 40.76 -30.33
C SER A 10 -3.64 40.51 -29.37
N LEU A 11 -3.35 40.23 -28.10
CA LEU A 11 -4.34 40.36 -27.03
C LEU A 11 -4.13 41.69 -26.30
N GLN A 12 -4.99 42.67 -26.57
CA GLN A 12 -5.46 43.51 -25.47
C GLN A 12 -5.77 42.57 -24.31
N THR A 13 -5.17 42.78 -23.14
CA THR A 13 -5.41 41.97 -21.95
C THR A 13 -6.90 42.11 -21.59
N GLN A 14 -7.76 41.30 -22.19
CA GLN A 14 -9.17 41.24 -21.84
C GLN A 14 -9.20 40.69 -20.43
N ARG A 15 -9.49 41.58 -19.46
CA ARG A 15 -9.65 41.18 -18.06
C ARG A 15 -10.99 40.46 -17.99
N HIS A 16 -10.95 39.13 -17.92
CA HIS A 16 -12.14 38.33 -17.69
C HIS A 16 -12.41 38.25 -16.18
N LEU A 17 -13.62 38.61 -15.75
CA LEU A 17 -14.10 38.44 -14.38
C LEU A 17 -14.76 37.06 -14.26
N LEU A 18 -14.28 36.22 -13.35
CA LEU A 18 -14.99 34.99 -12.94
C LEU A 18 -15.69 35.24 -11.61
N LEU A 19 -17.02 35.25 -11.61
CA LEU A 19 -17.85 35.28 -10.40
C LEU A 19 -18.21 33.86 -10.00
N VAL A 20 -17.73 33.41 -8.85
CA VAL A 20 -18.10 32.10 -8.28
C VAL A 20 -19.16 32.30 -7.20
N ILE A 21 -20.32 31.66 -7.39
CA ILE A 21 -21.42 31.63 -6.44
C ILE A 21 -21.45 30.23 -5.85
N ASP A 22 -20.86 30.10 -4.67
CA ASP A 22 -20.89 28.87 -3.89
C ASP A 22 -22.17 28.80 -3.04
N HIS A 23 -22.66 27.60 -2.76
CA HIS A 23 -23.82 27.33 -1.93
C HIS A 23 -25.11 28.04 -2.40
N ALA A 24 -25.40 27.96 -3.71
CA ALA A 24 -26.53 28.67 -4.33
C ALA A 24 -27.90 28.25 -3.77
N GLU A 25 -28.01 27.07 -3.18
CA GLU A 25 -29.20 26.59 -2.46
C GLU A 25 -29.65 27.50 -1.32
N ALA A 26 -28.76 28.34 -0.77
CA ALA A 26 -29.13 29.33 0.25
C ALA A 26 -30.31 30.22 -0.20
N MET A 27 -30.42 30.49 -1.51
CA MET A 27 -31.50 31.30 -2.09
C MET A 27 -32.91 30.72 -1.88
N VAL A 28 -32.99 29.41 -1.63
CA VAL A 28 -34.26 28.68 -1.44
C VAL A 28 -34.38 28.01 -0.08
N ALA A 29 -33.29 27.94 0.69
CA ALA A 29 -33.19 27.25 1.97
C ALA A 29 -33.14 28.20 3.17
N THR A 30 -32.60 29.42 3.01
CA THR A 30 -32.38 30.36 4.11
C THR A 30 -33.65 31.17 4.44
N PRO A 31 -34.15 31.12 5.69
CA PRO A 31 -35.24 31.98 6.13
C PRO A 31 -34.85 33.46 6.04
N GLY A 32 -35.74 34.30 5.49
CA GLY A 32 -35.53 35.75 5.38
C GLY A 32 -35.08 36.24 4.00
N ILE A 33 -34.71 35.36 3.07
CA ILE A 33 -34.49 35.73 1.65
C ILE A 33 -35.85 35.85 0.95
N THR A 34 -36.17 37.07 0.53
CA THR A 34 -37.46 37.40 -0.08
C THR A 34 -37.45 37.16 -1.59
N GLU A 35 -38.63 37.18 -2.19
CA GLU A 35 -38.76 37.09 -3.65
C GLU A 35 -38.12 38.28 -4.37
N ALA A 36 -38.12 39.46 -3.73
CA ALA A 36 -37.46 40.64 -4.26
C ALA A 36 -35.93 40.48 -4.33
N ASP A 37 -35.33 39.83 -3.31
CA ASP A 37 -33.89 39.54 -3.29
C ASP A 37 -33.50 38.57 -4.41
N ARG A 38 -34.30 37.52 -4.61
CA ARG A 38 -34.12 36.54 -5.71
C ARG A 38 -34.22 37.20 -7.08
N ALA A 39 -35.22 38.07 -7.28
CA ALA A 39 -35.40 38.80 -8.52
C ALA A 39 -34.23 39.77 -8.80
N ALA A 40 -33.71 40.45 -7.77
CA ALA A 40 -32.56 41.33 -7.89
C ALA A 40 -31.29 40.55 -8.31
N LEU A 41 -31.05 39.38 -7.70
CA LEU A 41 -29.94 38.51 -8.08
C LEU A 41 -30.08 38.01 -9.53
N ALA A 42 -31.26 37.55 -9.94
CA ALA A 42 -31.51 37.11 -11.30
C ALA A 42 -31.19 38.20 -12.34
N ALA A 43 -31.64 39.44 -12.09
CA ALA A 43 -31.35 40.58 -12.95
C ALA A 43 -29.84 40.90 -13.01
N ALA A 44 -29.15 40.82 -11.87
CA ALA A 44 -27.70 41.00 -11.82
C ALA A 44 -26.94 39.92 -12.61
N LEU A 45 -27.32 38.64 -12.45
CA LEU A 45 -26.71 37.53 -13.19
C LEU A 45 -26.93 37.66 -14.69
N GLN A 46 -28.14 38.04 -15.10
CA GLN A 46 -28.45 38.27 -16.51
C GLN A 46 -27.60 39.41 -17.10
N ALA A 47 -27.46 40.53 -16.38
CA ALA A 47 -26.62 41.63 -16.81
C ALA A 47 -25.14 41.22 -16.91
N LEU A 48 -24.63 40.48 -15.92
CA LEU A 48 -23.24 39.99 -15.90
C LEU A 48 -22.98 39.02 -17.05
N CYS A 49 -23.80 37.99 -17.22
CA CYS A 49 -23.66 36.98 -18.27
C CYS A 49 -23.87 37.52 -19.69
N SER A 50 -24.48 38.71 -19.85
CA SER A 50 -24.57 39.38 -21.16
C SER A 50 -23.24 39.98 -21.64
N SER A 51 -22.25 40.12 -20.74
CA SER A 51 -20.92 40.63 -21.07
C SER A 51 -19.98 39.49 -21.47
N ALA A 52 -19.32 39.63 -22.62
CA ALA A 52 -18.28 38.69 -23.06
C ALA A 52 -17.02 38.64 -22.15
N GLN A 53 -16.95 39.55 -21.17
CA GLN A 53 -15.83 39.64 -20.22
C GLN A 53 -16.16 39.01 -18.86
N VAL A 54 -17.37 38.50 -18.64
CA VAL A 54 -17.75 37.92 -17.34
C VAL A 54 -18.19 36.47 -17.52
N ALA A 55 -17.59 35.58 -16.73
CA ALA A 55 -18.05 34.21 -16.55
C ALA A 55 -18.64 34.07 -15.14
N VAL A 56 -19.74 33.34 -15.02
CA VAL A 56 -20.35 33.02 -13.73
C VAL A 56 -20.34 31.52 -13.54
N LEU A 57 -19.78 31.05 -12.43
CA LEU A 57 -19.84 29.66 -12.00
C LEU A 57 -20.74 29.58 -10.77
N MET A 58 -21.85 28.85 -10.88
CA MET A 58 -22.79 28.65 -9.78
C MET A 58 -22.75 27.19 -9.33
N LEU A 59 -22.49 26.97 -8.05
CA LEU A 59 -22.39 25.66 -7.45
C LEU A 59 -23.67 25.41 -6.64
N THR A 60 -24.34 24.28 -6.92
CA THR A 60 -25.51 23.86 -6.16
C THR A 60 -25.56 22.34 -6.07
N ARG A 61 -26.08 21.82 -4.97
CA ARG A 61 -26.30 20.38 -4.82
C ARG A 61 -27.46 19.91 -5.70
N SER A 62 -27.35 18.68 -6.21
CA SER A 62 -28.33 18.10 -7.13
C SER A 62 -29.75 17.98 -6.54
N ASP A 63 -29.88 17.83 -5.23
CA ASP A 63 -31.17 17.77 -4.51
C ASP A 63 -31.87 19.13 -4.39
N PHE A 64 -31.12 20.23 -4.41
CA PHE A 64 -31.66 21.59 -4.39
C PHE A 64 -31.93 22.15 -5.79
N TYR A 65 -31.31 21.57 -6.82
CA TYR A 65 -31.42 22.05 -8.19
C TYR A 65 -32.87 22.26 -8.68
N PRO A 66 -33.84 21.35 -8.44
CA PRO A 66 -35.24 21.57 -8.85
C PRO A 66 -35.87 22.81 -8.20
N ARG A 67 -35.66 23.01 -6.90
CA ARG A 67 -36.21 24.18 -6.19
C ARG A 67 -35.52 25.47 -6.60
N LEU A 68 -34.22 25.42 -6.90
CA LEU A 68 -33.45 26.57 -7.35
C LEU A 68 -33.95 27.06 -8.71
N ILE A 69 -34.23 26.17 -9.65
CA ILE A 69 -34.78 26.56 -10.96
C ILE A 69 -36.23 27.04 -10.86
N ASP A 70 -37.02 26.52 -9.92
CA ASP A 70 -38.38 27.03 -9.68
C ASP A 70 -38.35 28.47 -9.13
N ALA A 71 -37.40 28.77 -8.24
CA ALA A 71 -37.26 30.09 -7.62
C ALA A 71 -36.49 31.10 -8.48
N LEU A 72 -35.63 30.64 -9.40
CA LEU A 72 -34.80 31.46 -10.29
C LEU A 72 -34.86 30.91 -11.72
N PRO A 73 -36.03 30.93 -12.39
CA PRO A 73 -36.23 30.30 -13.69
C PRO A 73 -35.34 30.90 -14.79
N GLN A 74 -34.91 32.15 -14.64
CA GLN A 74 -34.03 32.84 -15.60
C GLN A 74 -32.64 32.18 -15.72
N ILE A 75 -32.19 31.46 -14.69
CA ILE A 75 -30.90 30.75 -14.71
C ILE A 75 -30.90 29.63 -15.76
N VAL A 76 -32.05 29.01 -16.02
CA VAL A 76 -32.18 27.93 -17.02
C VAL A 76 -31.79 28.43 -18.41
N GLU A 77 -32.21 29.65 -18.75
CA GLU A 77 -31.86 30.29 -20.02
C GLU A 77 -30.38 30.67 -20.08
N LEU A 78 -29.82 31.17 -18.97
CA LEU A 78 -28.41 31.59 -18.89
C LEU A 78 -27.42 30.43 -19.01
N LYS A 79 -27.84 29.21 -18.65
CA LYS A 79 -26.98 28.01 -18.68
C LYS A 79 -27.20 27.08 -19.87
N ARG A 80 -27.99 27.49 -20.88
CA ARG A 80 -28.24 26.69 -22.10
C ARG A 80 -26.92 26.24 -22.75
N GLY A 81 -26.92 25.03 -23.32
CA GLY A 81 -25.73 24.42 -23.94
C GLY A 81 -24.86 23.71 -22.90
N ASP A 82 -23.55 23.95 -22.96
CA ASP A 82 -22.54 23.32 -22.07
C ASP A 82 -22.44 23.98 -20.68
N GLY A 83 -23.38 24.86 -20.32
CA GLY A 83 -23.38 25.62 -19.05
C GLY A 83 -23.79 24.82 -17.81
N HIS A 84 -23.91 23.50 -17.94
CA HIS A 84 -24.22 22.58 -16.84
C HIS A 84 -23.17 21.47 -16.77
N VAL A 85 -22.57 21.29 -15.60
CA VAL A 85 -21.55 20.25 -15.37
C VAL A 85 -21.95 19.45 -14.15
N ASP A 86 -22.15 18.15 -14.34
CA ASP A 86 -22.35 17.21 -13.23
C ASP A 86 -21.00 16.85 -12.62
N LEU A 87 -20.77 17.26 -11.38
CA LEU A 87 -19.57 16.91 -10.65
C LEU A 87 -19.75 15.56 -9.95
N LEU A 88 -19.03 14.55 -10.41
CA LEU A 88 -18.99 13.23 -9.79
C LEU A 88 -18.07 13.23 -8.56
N PRO A 89 -18.23 12.26 -7.62
CA PRO A 89 -17.25 12.05 -6.56
C PRO A 89 -15.84 11.85 -7.13
N PRO A 90 -14.79 12.45 -6.52
CA PRO A 90 -13.44 12.37 -7.05
C PRO A 90 -12.87 10.95 -6.94
N ARG A 91 -12.17 10.54 -7.98
CA ARG A 91 -11.37 9.31 -8.03
C ARG A 91 -10.07 9.47 -7.23
N ASP A 92 -9.41 8.37 -6.90
CA ASP A 92 -8.21 8.36 -6.05
C ASP A 92 -7.10 9.30 -6.54
N GLY A 93 -6.87 9.37 -7.86
CA GLY A 93 -5.92 10.30 -8.46
C GLY A 93 -6.33 11.78 -8.30
N GLU A 94 -7.64 12.07 -8.42
CA GLU A 94 -8.21 13.42 -8.25
C GLU A 94 -8.14 13.84 -6.77
N ILE A 95 -8.33 12.91 -5.82
CA ILE A 95 -8.08 13.13 -4.38
C ILE A 95 -6.61 13.49 -4.14
N GLY A 96 -5.69 12.76 -4.77
CA GLY A 96 -4.26 13.08 -4.72
C GLY A 96 -3.97 14.50 -5.20
N GLN A 97 -4.61 14.95 -6.29
CA GLN A 97 -4.46 16.31 -6.81
C GLN A 97 -5.03 17.36 -5.85
N ILE A 98 -6.21 17.12 -5.24
CA ILE A 98 -6.84 17.99 -4.23
C ILE A 98 -5.89 18.26 -3.05
N ILE A 99 -5.06 17.28 -2.69
CA ILE A 99 -4.07 17.40 -1.60
C ILE A 99 -2.79 18.10 -2.08
N ARG A 100 -2.22 17.61 -3.18
CA ARG A 100 -0.87 17.96 -3.62
C ARG A 100 -0.78 19.33 -4.28
N VAL A 101 -1.74 19.66 -5.15
CA VAL A 101 -1.67 20.87 -5.98
C VAL A 101 -1.79 22.14 -5.13
N PRO A 102 -2.76 22.27 -4.19
CA PRO A 102 -2.82 23.46 -3.32
C PRO A 102 -1.60 23.59 -2.42
N ALA A 103 -1.08 22.47 -1.89
CA ALA A 103 0.13 22.45 -1.08
C ALA A 103 1.35 22.97 -1.87
N ALA A 104 1.56 22.47 -3.09
CA ALA A 104 2.64 22.93 -3.97
C ALA A 104 2.50 24.41 -4.32
N MET A 105 1.29 24.90 -4.61
CA MET A 105 1.03 26.33 -4.88
C MET A 105 1.32 27.22 -3.68
N ALA A 106 1.11 26.71 -2.46
CA ALA A 106 1.42 27.40 -1.21
C ALA A 106 2.89 27.23 -0.77
N GLY A 107 3.72 26.52 -1.54
CA GLY A 107 5.12 26.23 -1.18
C GLY A 107 5.28 25.22 -0.05
N LEU A 108 4.26 24.42 0.23
CA LEU A 108 4.26 23.39 1.27
C LEU A 108 4.78 22.05 0.74
N ARG A 109 5.44 21.28 1.61
CA ARG A 109 5.93 19.93 1.31
C ARG A 109 5.38 18.93 2.32
N PHE A 110 5.35 17.66 1.95
CA PHE A 110 4.91 16.57 2.81
C PHE A 110 6.13 15.77 3.28
N GLU A 111 6.16 15.39 4.55
CA GLU A 111 7.22 14.54 5.10
C GLU A 111 7.18 13.13 4.46
N GLU A 112 8.35 12.58 4.17
CA GLU A 112 8.54 11.21 3.71
C GLU A 112 8.97 10.33 4.88
N ASP A 113 8.32 9.18 5.06
CA ASP A 113 8.67 8.24 6.12
C ASP A 113 9.98 7.53 5.78
N ARG A 114 10.96 7.64 6.68
CA ARG A 114 12.33 7.15 6.48
C ARG A 114 12.42 5.64 6.31
N ASP A 115 11.42 4.91 6.84
CA ASP A 115 11.45 3.45 6.93
C ASP A 115 10.46 2.76 5.95
N SER A 116 9.47 3.47 5.39
CA SER A 116 8.36 2.84 4.66
C SER A 116 8.11 3.36 3.23
N VAL A 117 8.97 4.23 2.69
CA VAL A 117 8.81 4.85 1.34
C VAL A 117 7.48 5.63 1.19
N SER A 118 6.69 5.76 2.26
CA SER A 118 5.36 6.35 2.23
C SER A 118 5.43 7.83 2.56
N ARG A 119 4.86 8.67 1.70
CA ARG A 119 4.79 10.12 1.91
C ARG A 119 3.48 10.51 2.60
N LEU A 120 3.49 11.59 3.38
CA LEU A 120 2.30 11.99 4.14
C LEU A 120 1.10 12.27 3.23
N ASP A 121 1.31 12.85 2.05
CA ASP A 121 0.26 13.04 1.04
C ASP A 121 -0.32 11.73 0.49
N ASP A 122 0.52 10.69 0.30
CA ASP A 122 0.04 9.35 -0.06
C ASP A 122 -0.82 8.77 1.07
N VAL A 123 -0.41 8.94 2.32
CA VAL A 123 -1.19 8.52 3.49
C VAL A 123 -2.52 9.27 3.60
N LEU A 124 -2.53 10.58 3.34
CA LEU A 124 -3.74 11.41 3.32
C LEU A 124 -4.68 11.00 2.19
N ARG A 125 -4.15 10.77 0.98
CA ARG A 125 -4.90 10.30 -0.19
C ARG A 125 -5.54 8.95 0.08
N ASP A 126 -4.74 7.97 0.52
CA ASP A 126 -5.24 6.61 0.79
C ASP A 126 -6.24 6.59 1.94
N ALA A 127 -6.00 7.36 3.00
CA ALA A 127 -6.97 7.50 4.09
C ALA A 127 -8.31 8.07 3.59
N THR A 128 -8.26 9.05 2.69
CA THR A 128 -9.46 9.69 2.12
C THR A 128 -10.19 8.79 1.14
N ALA A 129 -9.48 8.08 0.25
CA ALA A 129 -10.06 7.18 -0.75
C ALA A 129 -10.82 5.99 -0.14
N ARG A 130 -10.43 5.55 1.06
CA ARG A 130 -11.03 4.40 1.77
C ARG A 130 -12.37 4.72 2.45
N GLN A 131 -12.80 5.97 2.46
CA GLN A 131 -13.98 6.41 3.22
C GLN A 131 -14.98 7.12 2.31
N PRO A 132 -16.23 6.60 2.19
CA PRO A 132 -17.33 7.37 1.64
C PRO A 132 -17.48 8.64 2.49
N ASP A 133 -17.47 9.81 1.84
CA ASP A 133 -17.62 11.15 2.45
C ASP A 133 -16.40 11.73 3.20
N ALA A 134 -15.17 11.30 2.89
CA ALA A 134 -13.97 11.81 3.57
C ALA A 134 -13.44 13.19 3.13
N LEU A 135 -13.99 13.83 2.10
CA LEU A 135 -13.49 15.14 1.65
C LEU A 135 -13.61 16.25 2.70
N PRO A 136 -14.71 16.37 3.47
CA PRO A 136 -14.78 17.31 4.59
C PRO A 136 -13.78 16.98 5.70
N LEU A 137 -13.55 15.69 5.99
CA LEU A 137 -12.53 15.26 6.97
C LEU A 137 -11.14 15.66 6.52
N LEU A 138 -10.84 15.45 5.23
CA LEU A 138 -9.60 15.85 4.61
C LEU A 138 -9.42 17.37 4.64
N GLN A 139 -10.46 18.14 4.30
CA GLN A 139 -10.43 19.61 4.38
C GLN A 139 -10.05 20.06 5.80
N HIS A 140 -10.71 19.49 6.80
CA HIS A 140 -10.46 19.84 8.21
C HIS A 140 -9.07 19.46 8.67
N LEU A 141 -8.62 18.27 8.32
CA LEU A 141 -7.29 17.81 8.64
C LEU A 141 -6.22 18.70 7.98
N LEU A 142 -6.34 19.00 6.69
CA LEU A 142 -5.40 19.88 5.99
C LEU A 142 -5.38 21.28 6.60
N HIS A 143 -6.55 21.81 6.95
CA HIS A 143 -6.66 23.10 7.63
C HIS A 143 -5.97 23.11 9.00
N ALA A 144 -6.11 22.03 9.77
CA ALA A 144 -5.47 21.87 11.09
C ALA A 144 -3.96 21.56 11.00
N LEU A 145 -3.53 20.88 9.94
CA LEU A 145 -2.13 20.54 9.69
C LEU A 145 -1.32 21.76 9.25
N HIS A 146 -1.93 22.67 8.48
CA HIS A 146 -1.28 23.87 7.96
C HIS A 146 -0.63 24.78 9.03
N PRO A 147 -1.28 25.15 10.14
CA PRO A 147 -0.63 25.95 11.20
C PRO A 147 0.43 25.17 11.99
N GLN A 148 0.42 23.82 11.93
CA GLN A 148 1.41 22.95 12.59
C GLN A 148 2.59 22.56 11.69
N ARG A 149 2.66 23.14 10.49
CA ARG A 149 3.82 22.99 9.60
C ARG A 149 5.08 23.53 10.27
N SER A 150 6.23 22.99 9.89
CA SER A 150 7.53 23.57 10.25
C SER A 150 7.74 24.93 9.60
N ASP A 151 8.74 25.68 10.09
CA ASP A 151 9.10 27.00 9.56
C ASP A 151 9.48 26.98 8.07
N ASP A 152 9.97 25.84 7.56
CA ASP A 152 10.31 25.61 6.14
C ASP A 152 9.15 25.01 5.31
N GLY A 153 7.93 25.03 5.84
CA GLY A 153 6.70 24.64 5.13
C GLY A 153 6.45 23.13 5.04
N LEU A 154 7.09 22.32 5.87
CA LEU A 154 6.90 20.86 5.89
C LEU A 154 5.70 20.47 6.77
N LEU A 155 4.78 19.73 6.18
CA LEU A 155 3.67 19.06 6.85
C LEU A 155 4.15 17.68 7.33
N THR A 156 4.15 17.45 8.64
CA THR A 156 4.83 16.30 9.25
C THR A 156 3.86 15.19 9.66
N PHE A 157 4.34 13.94 9.61
CA PHE A 157 3.69 12.78 10.20
C PHE A 157 3.50 12.94 11.71
N ALA A 158 4.39 13.66 12.39
CA ALA A 158 4.23 13.98 13.81
C ALA A 158 2.97 14.82 14.06
N ALA A 159 2.78 15.93 13.32
CA ALA A 159 1.58 16.77 13.40
C ALA A 159 0.32 15.99 12.99
N TYR A 160 0.40 15.22 11.91
CA TYR A 160 -0.69 14.35 11.45
C TYR A 160 -1.12 13.32 12.51
N ARG A 161 -0.15 12.67 13.19
CA ARG A 161 -0.42 11.73 14.29
C ARG A 161 -0.96 12.43 15.54
N ALA A 162 -0.46 13.60 15.89
CA ALA A 162 -0.94 14.40 17.01
C ALA A 162 -2.40 14.85 16.82
N LEU A 163 -2.80 15.11 15.58
CA LEU A 163 -4.18 15.40 15.20
C LEU A 163 -5.08 14.16 15.18
N GLY A 164 -4.53 12.96 15.41
CA GLY A 164 -5.30 11.71 15.41
C GLY A 164 -5.64 11.17 14.02
N GLY A 165 -4.89 11.58 12.99
CA GLY A 165 -5.13 11.16 11.60
C GLY A 165 -6.35 11.82 10.96
N LEU A 166 -6.84 11.23 9.85
CA LEU A 166 -8.01 11.74 9.10
C LEU A 166 -9.27 11.83 9.96
N GLU A 167 -9.53 10.84 10.81
CA GLU A 167 -10.73 10.80 11.65
C GLU A 167 -10.59 11.68 12.91
N GLY A 168 -9.38 11.85 13.45
CA GLY A 168 -9.15 12.60 14.68
C GLY A 168 -9.26 14.13 14.55
N ALA A 169 -8.97 14.68 13.37
CA ALA A 169 -9.04 16.12 13.13
C ALA A 169 -10.46 16.69 13.31
N LEU A 170 -11.49 15.94 12.89
CA LEU A 170 -12.88 16.31 13.08
C LEU A 170 -13.25 16.40 14.56
N ALA A 171 -12.81 15.42 15.37
CA ALA A 171 -13.04 15.39 16.80
C ALA A 171 -12.38 16.60 17.50
N HIS A 172 -11.18 16.98 17.07
CA HIS A 172 -10.47 18.14 17.61
C HIS A 172 -11.20 19.45 17.29
N HIS A 173 -11.64 19.63 16.04
CA HIS A 173 -12.39 20.82 15.62
C HIS A 173 -13.75 20.95 16.32
N ALA A 174 -14.46 19.83 16.48
CA ALA A 174 -15.71 19.76 17.22
C ALA A 174 -15.53 20.16 18.68
N ASP A 175 -14.48 19.66 19.34
CA ASP A 175 -14.21 20.00 20.74
C ASP A 175 -13.76 21.47 20.92
N GLN A 176 -12.97 22.02 20.00
CA GLN A 176 -12.62 23.45 20.02
C GLN A 176 -13.83 24.35 19.84
N THR A 177 -14.67 24.07 18.82
CA THR A 177 -15.91 24.82 18.57
C THR A 177 -16.84 24.75 19.79
N PHE A 178 -16.97 23.56 20.39
CA PHE A 178 -17.77 23.35 21.58
C PHE A 178 -17.26 24.13 22.80
N ARG A 179 -15.94 24.11 23.05
CA ARG A 179 -15.33 24.81 24.20
C ARG A 179 -15.46 26.34 24.10
N ALA A 180 -15.52 26.87 22.89
CA ALA A 180 -15.70 28.31 22.65
C ALA A 180 -17.14 28.79 22.95
N LEU A 181 -18.11 27.89 23.10
CA LEU A 181 -19.50 28.24 23.39
C LEU A 181 -19.73 28.66 24.85
N PRO A 182 -20.73 29.52 25.12
CA PRO A 182 -21.18 29.80 26.48
C PRO A 182 -21.62 28.53 27.22
N ALA A 183 -21.44 28.49 28.55
CA ALA A 183 -21.79 27.31 29.37
C ALA A 183 -23.26 26.86 29.22
N THR A 184 -24.17 27.80 28.98
CA THR A 184 -25.59 27.51 28.70
C THR A 184 -25.79 26.75 27.39
N ALA A 185 -25.06 27.12 26.34
CA ALA A 185 -25.08 26.42 25.05
C ALA A 185 -24.37 25.05 25.14
N GLN A 186 -23.27 24.95 25.89
CA GLN A 186 -22.60 23.67 26.12
C GLN A 186 -23.52 22.65 26.82
N ALA A 187 -24.34 23.09 27.77
CA ALA A 187 -25.29 22.23 28.47
C ALA A 187 -26.40 21.66 27.56
N ALA A 188 -26.67 22.29 26.41
CA ALA A 188 -27.67 21.85 25.45
C ALA A 188 -27.19 20.72 24.51
N LEU A 189 -25.94 20.24 24.66
CA LEU A 189 -25.37 19.21 23.79
C LEU A 189 -26.22 17.93 23.73
N GLY A 190 -26.70 17.45 24.88
CA GLY A 190 -27.50 16.23 24.94
C GLY A 190 -28.85 16.34 24.23
N GLU A 191 -29.47 17.52 24.27
CA GLU A 191 -30.71 17.82 23.54
C GLU A 191 -30.48 17.75 22.03
N VAL A 192 -29.42 18.41 21.54
CA VAL A 192 -29.04 18.43 20.12
C VAL A 192 -28.65 17.03 19.63
N LEU A 193 -27.88 16.26 20.40
CA LEU A 193 -27.52 14.89 20.04
C LEU A 193 -28.73 13.94 20.04
N THR A 194 -29.73 14.16 20.90
CA THR A 194 -31.00 13.42 20.87
C THR A 194 -31.76 13.70 19.57
N LEU A 195 -31.77 14.95 19.12
CA LEU A 195 -32.39 15.34 17.85
C LEU A 195 -31.66 14.77 16.63
N LEU A 196 -30.33 14.61 16.68
CA LEU A 196 -29.52 14.22 15.52
C LEU A 196 -29.15 12.74 15.45
N SER A 197 -29.26 11.97 16.52
CA SER A 197 -28.86 10.56 16.56
C SER A 197 -30.02 9.59 16.34
N VAL A 198 -29.77 8.52 15.60
CA VAL A 198 -30.64 7.35 15.46
C VAL A 198 -29.87 6.13 15.89
N ILE A 199 -30.43 5.39 16.86
CA ILE A 199 -29.90 4.10 17.28
C ILE A 199 -30.87 3.02 16.83
N HIS A 200 -30.34 2.05 16.08
CA HIS A 200 -31.12 0.90 15.65
C HIS A 200 -31.34 -0.07 16.82
N PRO A 201 -32.57 -0.60 17.01
CA PRO A 201 -32.87 -1.52 18.11
C PRO A 201 -32.05 -2.82 18.09
N ASP A 202 -31.60 -3.25 16.91
CA ASP A 202 -31.00 -4.56 16.65
C ASP A 202 -29.57 -4.47 16.09
N SER A 203 -28.97 -3.26 16.10
CA SER A 203 -27.62 -3.02 15.61
C SER A 203 -26.90 -2.02 16.51
N ASP A 204 -25.59 -2.19 16.63
CA ASP A 204 -24.70 -1.22 17.29
C ASP A 204 -24.41 0.01 16.42
N ALA A 205 -24.94 0.06 15.20
CA ALA A 205 -24.82 1.19 14.30
C ALA A 205 -25.57 2.42 14.83
N VAL A 206 -24.85 3.54 14.89
CA VAL A 206 -25.39 4.88 15.14
C VAL A 206 -25.41 5.62 13.82
N THR A 207 -26.59 5.99 13.37
CA THR A 207 -26.81 6.78 12.15
C THR A 207 -27.29 8.17 12.53
N ALA A 208 -27.16 9.12 11.61
CA ALA A 208 -27.70 10.45 11.80
C ALA A 208 -29.15 10.55 11.32
N ARG A 209 -29.97 11.36 11.99
CA ARG A 209 -31.22 11.89 11.43
C ARG A 209 -31.14 13.39 11.25
N ARG A 210 -32.01 13.85 10.37
CA ARG A 210 -32.24 15.27 10.09
C ARG A 210 -33.22 15.83 11.10
N ALA A 211 -32.98 17.03 11.59
CA ALA A 211 -33.85 17.74 12.52
C ALA A 211 -34.36 19.04 11.89
N LEU A 212 -35.60 19.44 12.19
CA LEU A 212 -36.15 20.70 11.71
C LEU A 212 -35.64 21.87 12.56
N TRP A 213 -35.38 23.01 11.93
CA TRP A 213 -35.04 24.23 12.66
C TRP A 213 -36.18 24.70 13.57
N SER A 214 -37.44 24.38 13.23
CA SER A 214 -38.63 24.66 14.05
C SER A 214 -38.69 23.84 15.35
N ALA A 215 -37.92 22.75 15.46
CA ALA A 215 -37.82 21.97 16.69
C ALA A 215 -37.02 22.70 17.78
N LEU A 216 -36.25 23.75 17.42
CA LEU A 216 -35.45 24.54 18.34
C LEU A 216 -36.04 25.96 18.46
N PRO A 217 -36.45 26.42 19.66
CA PRO A 217 -36.90 27.79 19.86
C PRO A 217 -35.83 28.81 19.44
N GLU A 218 -36.23 29.92 18.81
CA GLU A 218 -35.31 30.91 18.20
C GLU A 218 -34.25 31.47 19.16
N ASN A 219 -34.55 31.54 20.47
CA ASN A 219 -33.64 32.04 21.51
C ASN A 219 -33.12 30.94 22.47
N SER A 220 -33.18 29.67 22.05
CA SER A 220 -32.73 28.55 22.89
C SER A 220 -31.20 28.38 22.87
N ALA A 221 -30.64 27.86 23.96
CA ALA A 221 -29.22 27.56 24.03
C ALA A 221 -28.79 26.46 23.02
N ALA A 222 -29.71 25.56 22.68
CA ALA A 222 -29.54 24.57 21.61
C ALA A 222 -29.41 25.22 20.23
N ARG A 223 -30.19 26.28 19.94
CA ARG A 223 -30.07 27.06 18.68
C ARG A 223 -28.68 27.65 18.51
N VAL A 224 -28.13 28.26 19.57
CA VAL A 224 -26.79 28.86 19.56
C VAL A 224 -25.70 27.82 19.29
N LEU A 225 -25.82 26.62 19.86
CA LEU A 225 -24.89 25.51 19.59
C LEU A 225 -24.99 25.07 18.12
N VAL A 226 -26.21 24.81 17.63
CA VAL A 226 -26.43 24.36 16.25
C VAL A 226 -25.92 25.40 15.26
N ASP A 227 -26.22 26.69 15.46
CA ASP A 227 -25.71 27.77 14.62
C ASP A 227 -24.18 27.78 14.60
N ALA A 228 -23.52 27.72 15.75
CA ALA A 228 -22.05 27.68 15.80
C ALA A 228 -21.47 26.45 15.08
N PHE A 229 -22.10 25.28 15.22
CA PHE A 229 -21.69 24.06 14.55
C PHE A 229 -21.95 24.09 13.04
N VAL A 230 -23.01 24.77 12.58
CA VAL A 230 -23.25 25.03 11.15
C VAL A 230 -22.19 25.99 10.59
N HIS A 231 -21.91 27.10 11.29
CA HIS A 231 -20.85 28.04 10.90
C HIS A 231 -19.46 27.38 10.86
N ALA A 232 -19.21 26.46 11.80
CA ALA A 232 -17.99 25.68 11.87
C ALA A 232 -17.94 24.50 10.86
N ARG A 233 -18.97 24.35 10.01
CA ARG A 233 -19.15 23.25 9.03
C ARG A 233 -19.17 21.84 9.64
N LEU A 234 -19.48 21.74 10.93
CA LEU A 234 -19.69 20.48 11.64
C LEU A 234 -21.11 19.94 11.42
N PHE A 235 -22.07 20.85 11.26
CA PHE A 235 -23.44 20.58 10.84
C PHE A 235 -23.71 21.20 9.47
N VAL A 236 -24.68 20.66 8.76
CA VAL A 236 -25.18 21.19 7.48
C VAL A 236 -26.62 21.62 7.64
N SER A 237 -26.98 22.72 6.98
CA SER A 237 -28.39 23.08 6.79
C SER A 237 -28.91 22.37 5.54
N GLU A 238 -30.03 21.69 5.66
CA GLU A 238 -30.64 20.92 4.57
C GLU A 238 -32.16 20.99 4.63
N LEU A 239 -32.85 20.55 3.58
CA LEU A 239 -34.31 20.49 3.57
C LEU A 239 -34.81 19.13 4.06
N VAL A 240 -35.71 19.14 5.03
CA VAL A 240 -36.39 17.95 5.53
C VAL A 240 -37.85 18.05 5.14
N ALA A 241 -38.29 17.23 4.19
CA ALA A 241 -39.67 17.24 3.66
C ALA A 241 -40.17 18.62 3.18
N GLY A 242 -39.27 19.47 2.67
CA GLY A 242 -39.60 20.79 2.14
C GLY A 242 -39.41 21.97 3.09
N GLU A 243 -39.17 21.71 4.38
CA GLU A 243 -38.92 22.72 5.41
C GLU A 243 -37.42 22.83 5.78
N PRO A 244 -36.94 24.00 6.26
CA PRO A 244 -35.55 24.16 6.70
C PRO A 244 -35.23 23.28 7.90
N GLY A 245 -34.18 22.47 7.77
CA GLY A 245 -33.62 21.65 8.83
C GLY A 245 -32.09 21.70 8.90
N PHE A 246 -31.55 20.92 9.81
CA PHE A 246 -30.13 20.73 10.02
C PHE A 246 -29.81 19.26 10.31
N ALA A 247 -28.58 18.86 9.97
CA ALA A 247 -28.04 17.54 10.28
C ALA A 247 -26.56 17.62 10.59
N VAL A 248 -25.98 16.53 11.12
CA VAL A 248 -24.53 16.42 11.17
C VAL A 248 -23.96 16.44 9.75
N ALA A 249 -22.87 17.17 9.54
CA ALA A 249 -22.20 17.19 8.24
C ALA A 249 -21.68 15.80 7.86
N HIS A 250 -21.32 15.00 8.86
CA HIS A 250 -20.90 13.62 8.68
C HIS A 250 -21.20 12.78 9.92
N GLU A 251 -21.69 11.55 9.74
CA GLU A 251 -21.93 10.58 10.83
C GLU A 251 -20.66 10.21 11.63
N ALA A 252 -19.47 10.43 11.08
CA ALA A 252 -18.20 10.27 11.81
C ALA A 252 -18.15 11.16 13.07
N LEU A 253 -18.82 12.33 13.05
CA LEU A 253 -18.90 13.23 14.19
C LEU A 253 -19.54 12.56 15.42
N LEU A 254 -20.56 11.72 15.22
CA LEU A 254 -21.27 11.03 16.31
C LEU A 254 -20.43 9.89 16.91
N ARG A 255 -19.47 9.35 16.16
CA ARG A 255 -18.64 8.20 16.57
C ARG A 255 -17.28 8.61 17.12
N GLN A 256 -16.67 9.63 16.55
CA GLN A 256 -15.27 9.98 16.78
C GLN A 256 -15.10 11.17 17.73
N TRP A 257 -16.10 12.05 17.87
CA TRP A 257 -16.02 13.13 18.86
C TRP A 257 -16.27 12.56 20.26
N PRO A 258 -15.27 12.59 21.18
CA PRO A 258 -15.37 11.85 22.45
C PRO A 258 -16.62 12.18 23.26
N ARG A 259 -17.02 13.46 23.31
CA ARG A 259 -18.21 13.91 24.04
C ARG A 259 -19.50 13.32 23.45
N ALA A 260 -19.63 13.31 22.13
CA ALA A 260 -20.79 12.72 21.48
C ALA A 260 -20.80 11.20 21.63
N ALA A 261 -19.64 10.56 21.45
CA ALA A 261 -19.48 9.12 21.58
C ALA A 261 -19.77 8.64 23.02
N GLU A 262 -19.24 9.31 24.03
CA GLU A 262 -19.51 9.05 25.45
C GLU A 262 -20.98 9.26 25.78
N TRP A 263 -21.55 10.40 25.36
CA TRP A 263 -22.98 10.67 25.60
C TRP A 263 -23.88 9.61 24.95
N ILE A 264 -23.59 9.22 23.70
CA ILE A 264 -24.32 8.15 23.00
C ILE A 264 -24.13 6.81 23.71
N HIS A 265 -22.92 6.50 24.18
CA HIS A 265 -22.62 5.26 24.90
C HIS A 265 -23.42 5.17 26.22
N GLU A 266 -23.39 6.23 27.02
CA GLU A 266 -24.11 6.32 28.29
C GLU A 266 -25.63 6.26 28.10
N ASN A 267 -26.14 6.90 27.05
CA ASN A 267 -27.58 6.99 26.77
C ASN A 267 -28.09 5.91 25.81
N ARG A 268 -27.23 4.99 25.34
CA ARG A 268 -27.58 3.99 24.31
C ARG A 268 -28.80 3.16 24.66
N ARG A 269 -28.84 2.62 25.89
CA ARG A 269 -29.96 1.79 26.37
C ARG A 269 -31.27 2.58 26.41
N LEU A 270 -31.17 3.86 26.80
CA LEU A 270 -32.31 4.77 26.90
C LEU A 270 -32.87 5.11 25.50
N LEU A 271 -31.99 5.47 24.56
CA LEU A 271 -32.33 5.79 23.17
C LEU A 271 -32.89 4.57 22.42
N GLN A 272 -32.33 3.37 22.61
CA GLN A 272 -32.87 2.12 22.05
C GLN A 272 -34.26 1.80 22.63
N ALA A 273 -34.44 1.94 23.94
CA ALA A 273 -35.74 1.74 24.58
C ALA A 273 -36.79 2.74 24.08
N HIS A 274 -36.40 4.00 23.88
CA HIS A 274 -37.24 5.05 23.31
C HIS A 274 -37.65 4.70 21.86
N LYS A 275 -36.71 4.28 21.01
CA LYS A 275 -37.01 3.91 19.62
C LYS A 275 -37.90 2.67 19.52
N ARG A 276 -37.67 1.66 20.36
CA ARG A 276 -38.53 0.46 20.46
C ARG A 276 -39.94 0.82 20.90
N LEU A 277 -40.11 1.75 21.85
CA LEU A 277 -41.40 2.26 22.28
C LEU A 277 -42.14 2.93 21.10
N GLN A 278 -41.49 3.83 20.38
CA GLN A 278 -42.09 4.52 19.22
C GLN A 278 -42.52 3.54 18.12
N LEU A 279 -41.65 2.58 17.76
CA LEU A 279 -41.99 1.57 16.74
C LEU A 279 -43.16 0.68 17.18
N ALA A 280 -43.20 0.27 18.45
CA ALA A 280 -44.30 -0.53 19.00
C ALA A 280 -45.61 0.26 19.04
N ALA A 281 -45.57 1.55 19.43
CA ALA A 281 -46.72 2.42 19.47
C ALA A 281 -47.29 2.71 18.07
N GLN A 282 -46.41 2.98 17.09
CA GLN A 282 -46.80 3.17 15.69
C GLN A 282 -47.44 1.91 15.11
N ARG A 283 -46.85 0.74 15.35
CA ARG A 283 -47.39 -0.55 14.91
C ARG A 283 -48.75 -0.84 15.56
N TRP A 284 -48.88 -0.60 16.86
CA TRP A 284 -50.16 -0.74 17.58
C TRP A 284 -51.23 0.20 17.03
N ALA A 285 -50.89 1.44 16.67
CA ALA A 285 -51.83 2.37 16.06
C ALA A 285 -52.25 1.93 14.64
N ALA A 286 -51.29 1.46 13.83
CA ALA A 286 -51.55 0.98 12.47
C ALA A 286 -52.40 -0.30 12.43
N GLU A 287 -52.22 -1.21 13.40
CA GLU A 287 -52.94 -2.49 13.48
C GLU A 287 -54.24 -2.41 14.31
N GLY A 288 -54.84 -1.22 14.41
CA GLY A 288 -56.17 -1.02 14.99
C GLY A 288 -56.23 -1.08 16.52
N ARG A 289 -55.11 -0.78 17.20
CA ARG A 289 -54.99 -0.70 18.67
C ARG A 289 -55.34 -2.00 19.41
N ARG A 290 -55.13 -3.16 18.79
CA ARG A 290 -55.40 -4.47 19.39
C ARG A 290 -54.52 -4.75 20.61
N THR A 291 -55.07 -5.51 21.57
CA THR A 291 -54.40 -5.83 22.85
C THR A 291 -53.16 -6.72 22.69
N ASP A 292 -53.06 -7.45 21.58
CA ASP A 292 -52.00 -8.44 21.36
C ASP A 292 -50.64 -7.82 20.98
N HIS A 293 -50.65 -6.53 20.59
CA HIS A 293 -49.45 -5.74 20.32
C HIS A 293 -48.96 -4.93 21.52
N LEU A 294 -49.63 -5.02 22.67
CA LEU A 294 -49.19 -4.36 23.90
C LEU A 294 -47.93 -5.03 24.45
N LEU A 295 -47.04 -4.25 25.06
CA LEU A 295 -45.82 -4.78 25.67
C LEU A 295 -46.16 -5.70 26.86
N ASN A 296 -45.54 -6.88 26.89
CA ASN A 296 -45.64 -7.81 28.01
C ASN A 296 -45.06 -7.21 29.29
N SER A 297 -45.61 -7.61 30.45
CA SER A 297 -45.09 -7.20 31.76
C SER A 297 -43.67 -7.71 31.98
N GLY A 298 -42.76 -6.82 32.41
CA GLY A 298 -41.36 -7.16 32.66
C GLY A 298 -40.42 -6.09 32.14
N ARG A 299 -39.19 -6.50 31.76
CA ARG A 299 -38.11 -5.62 31.31
C ARG A 299 -38.49 -4.69 30.13
N PRO A 300 -39.23 -5.14 29.09
CA PRO A 300 -39.61 -4.25 27.98
C PRO A 300 -40.51 -3.08 28.41
N LEU A 301 -41.51 -3.33 29.28
CA LEU A 301 -42.40 -2.28 29.78
C LEU A 301 -41.72 -1.36 30.81
N SER A 302 -40.76 -1.86 31.60
CA SER A 302 -39.97 -0.99 32.49
C SER A 302 -39.01 -0.07 31.74
N GLU A 303 -38.33 -0.59 30.71
CA GLU A 303 -37.44 0.20 29.84
C GLU A 303 -38.25 1.26 29.08
N ALA A 304 -39.44 0.92 28.57
CA ALA A 304 -40.36 1.89 27.95
C ALA A 304 -40.82 2.99 28.92
N ARG A 305 -41.11 2.66 30.19
CA ARG A 305 -41.45 3.67 31.22
C ARG A 305 -40.28 4.57 31.60
N GLU A 306 -39.08 4.02 31.64
CA GLU A 306 -37.87 4.80 31.94
C GLU A 306 -37.55 5.76 30.78
N ALA A 307 -37.64 5.30 29.54
CA ALA A 307 -37.53 6.12 28.34
C ALA A 307 -38.57 7.26 28.33
N ALA A 308 -39.84 6.95 28.63
CA ALA A 308 -40.90 7.96 28.65
C ALA A 308 -40.76 9.01 29.76
N ARG A 309 -40.14 8.65 30.89
CA ARG A 309 -39.89 9.60 32.00
C ARG A 309 -38.68 10.50 31.74
N ARG A 310 -37.61 9.97 31.13
CA ARG A 310 -36.37 10.73 30.90
C ARG A 310 -36.40 11.55 29.62
N MET A 311 -37.23 11.20 28.63
CA MET A 311 -37.33 11.89 27.33
C MET A 311 -38.80 12.20 26.98
N PRO A 312 -39.51 13.05 27.76
CA PRO A 312 -40.93 13.31 27.56
C PRO A 312 -41.24 14.18 26.32
N GLN A 313 -40.29 15.02 25.88
CA GLN A 313 -40.51 15.98 24.78
C GLN A 313 -40.50 15.33 23.39
N GLU A 314 -39.93 14.13 23.24
CA GLU A 314 -39.85 13.38 21.98
C GLU A 314 -41.01 12.37 21.79
N LEU A 315 -41.97 12.32 22.73
CA LEU A 315 -43.12 11.42 22.68
C LEU A 315 -44.35 12.11 22.07
N GLY A 316 -44.96 11.44 21.09
CA GLY A 316 -46.22 11.88 20.51
C GLY A 316 -47.44 11.38 21.30
N ALA A 317 -48.62 11.88 20.92
CA ALA A 317 -49.90 11.47 21.53
C ALA A 317 -50.16 9.95 21.41
N VAL A 318 -49.66 9.32 20.33
CA VAL A 318 -49.78 7.87 20.10
C VAL A 318 -48.93 7.06 21.07
N ASP A 319 -47.72 7.53 21.38
CA ASP A 319 -46.79 6.84 22.28
C ASP A 319 -47.31 6.83 23.72
N HIS A 320 -47.87 7.96 24.16
CA HIS A 320 -48.52 8.08 25.47
C HIS A 320 -49.76 7.17 25.58
N ALA A 321 -50.61 7.13 24.54
CA ALA A 321 -51.78 6.26 24.51
C ALA A 321 -51.40 4.78 24.59
N PHE A 322 -50.33 4.37 23.90
CA PHE A 322 -49.81 3.00 23.92
C PHE A 322 -49.27 2.60 25.31
N LEU A 323 -48.49 3.48 25.94
CA LEU A 323 -47.92 3.22 27.26
C LEU A 323 -49.02 3.05 28.32
N HIS A 324 -50.04 3.91 28.30
CA HIS A 324 -51.19 3.80 29.19
C HIS A 324 -52.01 2.52 28.97
N ALA A 325 -52.16 2.06 27.72
CA ALA A 325 -52.83 0.80 27.41
C ALA A 325 -52.05 -0.42 27.97
N CYS A 326 -50.72 -0.42 27.85
CA CYS A 326 -49.86 -1.45 28.43
C CYS A 326 -49.97 -1.51 29.96
N GLU A 327 -50.02 -0.35 30.63
CA GLU A 327 -50.14 -0.26 32.10
C GLU A 327 -51.51 -0.75 32.62
N ARG A 328 -52.60 -0.48 31.90
CA ARG A 328 -53.94 -0.99 32.24
C ARG A 328 -54.01 -2.52 32.14
N SER A 329 -53.44 -3.10 31.09
CA SER A 329 -53.38 -4.56 30.87
C SER A 329 -52.58 -5.28 31.97
N GLN A 330 -51.46 -4.68 32.42
CA GLN A 330 -50.66 -5.22 33.52
C GLN A 330 -51.43 -5.28 34.86
N ARG A 331 -52.25 -4.26 35.16
CA ARG A 331 -53.04 -4.21 36.40
C ARG A 331 -54.15 -5.28 36.40
N GLN A 332 -54.77 -5.55 35.26
CA GLN A 332 -55.78 -6.62 35.13
C GLN A 332 -55.18 -8.03 35.22
N ARG A 333 -54.01 -8.27 34.61
CA ARG A 333 -53.35 -9.59 34.67
C ARG A 333 -52.81 -9.94 36.06
N ARG A 334 -52.35 -8.95 36.86
CA ARG A 334 -51.88 -9.17 38.25
C ARG A 334 -52.96 -9.72 39.19
N GLY A 335 -54.24 -9.42 38.98
CA GLY A 335 -55.35 -9.96 39.77
C GLY A 335 -55.67 -11.43 39.47
N MET A 336 -55.35 -11.91 38.26
CA MET A 336 -55.73 -13.24 37.77
C MET A 336 -54.67 -14.32 38.05
N TYR A 337 -53.39 -13.94 38.16
CA TYR A 337 -52.27 -14.87 38.42
C TYR A 337 -51.95 -15.10 39.91
N ALA A 338 -52.53 -14.34 40.84
CA ALA A 338 -52.27 -14.48 42.29
C ALA A 338 -52.87 -15.78 42.90
N VAL A 339 -53.88 -16.37 42.28
CA VAL A 339 -54.63 -17.51 42.83
C VAL A 339 -54.17 -18.86 42.27
N ALA A 340 -53.65 -18.90 41.05
CA ALA A 340 -53.36 -20.17 40.37
C ALA A 340 -51.86 -20.57 40.34
N ALA A 341 -50.94 -19.65 40.62
CA ALA A 341 -49.50 -19.83 40.36
C ALA A 341 -48.68 -20.34 41.55
N THR A 342 -49.20 -20.32 42.77
CA THR A 342 -48.39 -20.60 43.98
C THR A 342 -48.09 -22.07 44.21
N LEU A 343 -48.96 -23.00 43.80
CA LEU A 343 -48.88 -24.37 44.34
C LEU A 343 -48.28 -25.42 43.40
N LEU A 344 -48.41 -25.26 42.07
CA LEU A 344 -48.13 -26.36 41.14
C LEU A 344 -46.91 -26.16 40.24
N VAL A 345 -46.41 -24.91 40.10
CA VAL A 345 -45.26 -24.61 39.23
C VAL A 345 -43.92 -24.76 39.96
N VAL A 346 -43.85 -24.46 41.26
CA VAL A 346 -42.58 -24.42 42.04
C VAL A 346 -41.84 -25.76 42.03
N LEU A 347 -42.57 -26.88 42.09
CA LEU A 347 -41.96 -28.20 42.25
C LEU A 347 -41.54 -28.88 40.93
N ALA A 348 -42.23 -28.61 39.83
CA ALA A 348 -41.96 -29.26 38.54
C ALA A 348 -41.02 -28.44 37.62
N SER A 349 -41.01 -27.12 37.76
CA SER A 349 -40.20 -26.24 36.91
C SER A 349 -38.73 -26.15 37.34
N ALA A 350 -38.39 -26.36 38.63
CA ALA A 350 -37.02 -26.30 39.13
C ALA A 350 -36.09 -27.36 38.50
N SER A 351 -36.58 -28.56 38.21
CA SER A 351 -35.77 -29.65 37.62
C SER A 351 -35.66 -29.58 36.08
N MET A 352 -36.65 -29.03 35.38
CA MET A 352 -36.62 -28.86 33.92
C MET A 352 -35.93 -27.55 33.46
N LEU A 353 -36.04 -26.46 34.23
CA LEU A 353 -35.35 -25.19 33.93
C LEU A 353 -33.83 -25.31 34.04
N LEU A 354 -33.29 -26.03 35.04
CA LEU A 354 -31.85 -26.18 35.17
C LEU A 354 -31.23 -26.97 33.99
N GLY A 355 -31.95 -27.95 33.44
CA GLY A 355 -31.51 -28.72 32.27
C GLY A 355 -31.70 -28.00 30.93
N TRP A 356 -32.79 -27.25 30.76
CA TRP A 356 -33.06 -26.49 29.53
C TRP A 356 -32.25 -25.19 29.46
N GLN A 357 -32.07 -24.49 30.58
CA GLN A 357 -31.22 -23.29 30.67
C GLN A 357 -29.74 -23.65 30.43
N ALA A 358 -29.27 -24.81 30.89
CA ALA A 358 -27.91 -25.28 30.61
C ALA A 358 -27.72 -25.61 29.12
N ARG A 359 -28.65 -26.34 28.49
CA ARG A 359 -28.54 -26.69 27.06
C ARG A 359 -28.77 -25.51 26.11
N GLN A 360 -29.70 -24.62 26.42
CA GLN A 360 -29.94 -23.44 25.61
C GLN A 360 -28.82 -22.41 25.78
N ALA A 361 -28.28 -22.24 27.00
CA ALA A 361 -27.08 -21.41 27.20
C ALA A 361 -25.85 -22.01 26.52
N GLN A 362 -25.69 -23.34 26.53
CA GLN A 362 -24.57 -24.01 25.87
C GLN A 362 -24.67 -23.91 24.34
N GLN A 363 -25.85 -24.15 23.74
CA GLN A 363 -26.04 -23.99 22.29
C GLN A 363 -25.90 -22.53 21.83
N VAL A 364 -26.38 -21.57 22.62
CA VAL A 364 -26.20 -20.14 22.32
C VAL A 364 -24.74 -19.71 22.54
N ALA A 365 -24.02 -20.28 23.51
CA ALA A 365 -22.60 -20.02 23.71
C ALA A 365 -21.74 -20.66 22.62
N GLU A 366 -22.07 -21.88 22.18
CA GLU A 366 -21.43 -22.56 21.04
C GLU A 366 -21.70 -21.76 19.75
N GLN A 367 -22.92 -21.35 19.47
CA GLN A 367 -23.20 -20.48 18.30
C GLN A 367 -22.48 -19.14 18.36
N ARG A 368 -22.44 -18.48 19.53
CA ARG A 368 -21.69 -17.21 19.70
C ARG A 368 -20.18 -17.43 19.55
N ARG A 369 -19.67 -18.58 20.01
CA ARG A 369 -18.27 -18.96 19.86
C ARG A 369 -17.93 -19.28 18.42
N ASP A 370 -18.77 -20.03 17.72
CA ASP A 370 -18.59 -20.36 16.30
C ASP A 370 -18.63 -19.08 15.44
N GLN A 371 -19.56 -18.16 15.74
CA GLN A 371 -19.61 -16.84 15.11
C GLN A 371 -18.34 -16.02 15.40
N ALA A 372 -17.86 -16.01 16.65
CA ALA A 372 -16.62 -15.32 17.00
C ALA A 372 -15.40 -15.96 16.32
N GLN A 373 -15.35 -17.30 16.22
CA GLN A 373 -14.26 -18.02 15.58
C GLN A 373 -14.25 -17.78 14.06
N GLN A 374 -15.42 -17.77 13.41
CA GLN A 374 -15.55 -17.41 12.00
C GLN A 374 -15.12 -15.97 11.75
N LEU A 375 -15.54 -15.03 12.61
CA LEU A 375 -15.13 -13.63 12.51
C LEU A 375 -13.62 -13.47 12.68
N VAL A 376 -13.02 -14.12 13.68
CA VAL A 376 -11.56 -14.11 13.91
C VAL A 376 -10.82 -14.77 12.74
N SER A 377 -11.33 -15.88 12.20
CA SER A 377 -10.73 -16.55 11.05
C SER A 377 -10.78 -15.70 9.79
N TYR A 378 -11.90 -15.03 9.51
CA TYR A 378 -12.03 -14.07 8.42
C TYR A 378 -11.10 -12.87 8.59
N MET A 379 -11.05 -12.31 9.82
CA MET A 379 -10.19 -11.17 10.15
C MET A 379 -8.70 -11.49 9.93
N LEU A 380 -8.26 -12.66 10.40
CA LEU A 380 -6.86 -13.08 10.32
C LEU A 380 -6.48 -13.72 8.98
N GLY A 381 -7.47 -14.19 8.21
CA GLY A 381 -7.31 -14.78 6.88
C GLY A 381 -7.59 -13.74 5.79
N ASP A 382 -8.82 -13.73 5.28
CA ASP A 382 -9.23 -12.95 4.11
C ASP A 382 -8.96 -11.45 4.27
N LEU A 383 -9.34 -10.87 5.41
CA LEU A 383 -9.15 -9.44 5.66
C LEU A 383 -7.67 -9.09 5.82
N ALA A 384 -6.90 -9.89 6.57
CA ALA A 384 -5.47 -9.70 6.72
C ALA A 384 -4.72 -9.77 5.38
N GLU A 385 -5.10 -10.72 4.51
CA GLU A 385 -4.52 -10.87 3.17
C GLU A 385 -4.82 -9.63 2.31
N GLN A 386 -6.08 -9.18 2.28
CA GLN A 386 -6.47 -7.96 1.59
C GLN A 386 -5.68 -6.75 2.11
N LEU A 387 -5.55 -6.61 3.43
CA LEU A 387 -4.77 -5.52 4.04
C LEU A 387 -3.28 -5.61 3.71
N ARG A 388 -2.71 -6.82 3.57
CA ARG A 388 -1.32 -7.03 3.12
C ARG A 388 -1.14 -6.58 1.68
N THR A 389 -2.06 -6.96 0.78
CA THR A 389 -2.00 -6.57 -0.64
C THR A 389 -2.15 -5.06 -0.86
N VAL A 390 -2.90 -4.37 0.03
CA VAL A 390 -3.10 -2.91 -0.04
C VAL A 390 -2.05 -2.15 0.80
N GLY A 391 -1.07 -2.83 1.40
CA GLY A 391 0.02 -2.20 2.18
C GLY A 391 -0.44 -1.54 3.49
N ASN A 392 -1.62 -1.88 3.99
CA ASN A 392 -2.26 -1.20 5.11
C ASN A 392 -1.88 -1.81 6.47
N LEU A 393 -0.60 -1.69 6.80
CA LEU A 393 0.05 -2.34 7.94
C LEU A 393 -0.54 -1.92 9.30
N LYS A 394 -1.09 -0.70 9.43
CA LYS A 394 -1.75 -0.24 10.67
C LYS A 394 -3.08 -0.94 10.92
N LEU A 395 -3.87 -1.20 9.87
CA LEU A 395 -5.09 -1.98 10.03
C LEU A 395 -4.76 -3.44 10.30
N LEU A 396 -3.73 -3.97 9.63
CA LEU A 396 -3.21 -5.32 9.89
C LEU A 396 -2.79 -5.48 11.36
N ASP A 397 -2.10 -4.48 11.93
CA ASP A 397 -1.76 -4.39 13.35
C ASP A 397 -3.01 -4.35 14.25
N SER A 398 -3.98 -3.50 13.92
CA SER A 398 -5.20 -3.35 14.73
C SER A 398 -6.10 -4.59 14.75
N VAL A 399 -6.11 -5.35 13.64
CA VAL A 399 -6.89 -6.58 13.47
C VAL A 399 -6.15 -7.74 14.14
N GLY A 400 -4.85 -7.85 13.91
CA GLY A 400 -3.97 -8.84 14.55
C GLY A 400 -3.96 -8.70 16.07
N SER A 401 -3.78 -7.48 16.60
CA SER A 401 -3.76 -7.20 18.05
C SER A 401 -5.10 -7.47 18.73
N ARG A 402 -6.23 -7.08 18.12
CA ARG A 402 -7.57 -7.38 18.68
C ARG A 402 -7.89 -8.87 18.70
N ALA A 403 -7.58 -9.57 17.62
CA ALA A 403 -7.74 -11.01 17.56
C ALA A 403 -6.82 -11.72 18.57
N LEU A 404 -5.56 -11.28 18.68
CA LEU A 404 -4.61 -11.80 19.65
C LEU A 404 -5.09 -11.59 21.08
N HIS A 405 -5.56 -10.39 21.42
CA HIS A 405 -6.07 -10.09 22.77
C HIS A 405 -7.27 -10.96 23.15
N TYR A 406 -8.21 -11.18 22.23
CA TYR A 406 -9.33 -12.10 22.44
C TYR A 406 -8.83 -13.53 22.71
N LEU A 407 -7.89 -14.01 21.91
CA LEU A 407 -7.36 -15.38 22.02
C LEU A 407 -6.51 -15.57 23.28
N GLU A 408 -5.71 -14.58 23.68
CA GLU A 408 -4.93 -14.61 24.93
C GLU A 408 -5.83 -14.54 26.18
N GLY A 409 -7.06 -14.03 26.04
CA GLY A 409 -8.08 -14.09 27.10
C GLY A 409 -8.65 -15.50 27.34
N LEU A 410 -8.43 -16.45 26.42
CA LEU A 410 -8.91 -17.83 26.57
C LEU A 410 -7.92 -18.68 27.39
N PRO A 411 -8.37 -19.51 28.35
CA PRO A 411 -7.49 -20.44 29.05
C PRO A 411 -6.89 -21.47 28.07
N ASN A 412 -5.57 -21.62 28.03
CA ASN A 412 -4.88 -22.51 27.08
C ASN A 412 -5.34 -23.99 27.14
N ALA A 413 -5.74 -24.46 28.33
CA ALA A 413 -6.30 -25.80 28.53
C ALA A 413 -7.67 -26.00 27.85
N SER A 414 -8.39 -24.92 27.55
CA SER A 414 -9.73 -24.91 26.95
C SER A 414 -9.76 -24.54 25.46
N MET A 415 -8.60 -24.17 24.89
CA MET A 415 -8.47 -23.86 23.46
C MET A 415 -8.66 -25.11 22.60
N GLN A 416 -9.58 -25.03 21.65
CA GLN A 416 -9.76 -26.07 20.63
C GLN A 416 -8.68 -25.91 19.55
N PRO A 417 -8.46 -26.92 18.69
CA PRO A 417 -7.46 -26.83 17.62
C PRO A 417 -7.63 -25.60 16.73
N GLY A 418 -8.87 -25.22 16.40
CA GLY A 418 -9.15 -24.00 15.62
C GLY A 418 -8.75 -22.70 16.30
N ASP A 419 -8.87 -22.61 17.64
CA ASP A 419 -8.42 -21.44 18.40
C ASP A 419 -6.90 -21.33 18.38
N LEU A 420 -6.20 -22.46 18.50
CA LEU A 420 -4.73 -22.50 18.44
C LEU A 420 -4.21 -22.11 17.05
N ILE A 421 -4.87 -22.56 15.98
CA ILE A 421 -4.52 -22.16 14.59
C ILE A 421 -4.69 -20.64 14.43
N ASN A 422 -5.83 -20.09 14.84
CA ASN A 422 -6.06 -18.65 14.78
C ASN A 422 -5.09 -17.87 15.68
N HIS A 423 -4.70 -18.41 16.83
CA HIS A 423 -3.75 -17.78 17.74
C HIS A 423 -2.34 -17.75 17.12
N ALA A 424 -1.89 -18.84 16.51
CA ALA A 424 -0.65 -18.87 15.76
C ALA A 424 -0.66 -17.86 14.60
N ARG A 425 -1.77 -17.77 13.85
CA ARG A 425 -1.94 -16.81 12.75
C ARG A 425 -1.89 -15.35 13.22
N ALA A 426 -2.54 -15.04 14.35
CA ALA A 426 -2.50 -13.71 14.96
C ALA A 426 -1.09 -13.32 15.37
N LEU A 427 -0.37 -14.22 16.07
CA LEU A 427 1.02 -14.02 16.47
C LEU A 427 1.95 -13.80 15.27
N ARG A 428 1.78 -14.59 14.20
CA ARG A 428 2.52 -14.42 12.95
C ARG A 428 2.24 -13.06 12.32
N THR A 429 0.98 -12.66 12.23
CA THR A 429 0.58 -11.35 11.68
C THR A 429 1.20 -10.20 12.48
N THR A 430 1.21 -10.30 13.81
CA THR A 430 1.92 -9.35 14.68
C THR A 430 3.42 -9.32 14.39
N GLY A 431 4.04 -10.48 14.18
CA GLY A 431 5.45 -10.57 13.78
C GLY A 431 5.74 -9.86 12.45
N GLU A 432 4.88 -10.02 11.44
CA GLU A 432 5.00 -9.34 10.14
C GLU A 432 4.94 -7.81 10.29
N VAL A 433 4.01 -7.32 11.12
CA VAL A 433 3.89 -5.89 11.42
C VAL A 433 5.14 -5.36 12.12
N LEU A 434 5.63 -6.07 13.15
CA LEU A 434 6.83 -5.69 13.90
C LEU A 434 8.07 -5.67 13.00
N MET A 435 8.19 -6.65 12.10
CA MET A 435 9.29 -6.71 11.12
C MET A 435 9.26 -5.51 10.19
N ASN A 436 8.08 -5.13 9.67
CA ASN A 436 7.93 -3.94 8.83
C ASN A 436 8.19 -2.62 9.59
N GLN A 437 8.09 -2.62 10.92
CA GLN A 437 8.48 -1.50 11.78
C GLN A 437 9.97 -1.50 12.14
N GLY A 438 10.77 -2.45 11.63
CA GLY A 438 12.18 -2.60 11.96
C GLY A 438 12.46 -3.20 13.35
N LYS A 439 11.43 -3.66 14.08
CA LYS A 439 11.55 -4.26 15.42
C LYS A 439 11.85 -5.75 15.32
N LEU A 440 13.04 -6.08 14.82
CA LEU A 440 13.41 -7.45 14.43
C LEU A 440 13.41 -8.45 15.61
N ASP A 441 13.85 -8.04 16.80
CA ASP A 441 13.86 -8.90 17.99
C ASP A 441 12.44 -9.24 18.47
N GLU A 442 11.55 -8.25 18.49
CA GLU A 442 10.14 -8.45 18.85
C GLU A 442 9.43 -9.31 17.80
N ALA A 443 9.73 -9.09 16.51
CA ALA A 443 9.22 -9.91 15.41
C ALA A 443 9.66 -11.37 15.56
N HIS A 444 10.95 -11.61 15.84
CA HIS A 444 11.48 -12.95 16.09
C HIS A 444 10.76 -13.65 17.27
N ALA A 445 10.54 -12.93 18.38
CA ALA A 445 9.81 -13.45 19.53
C ALA A 445 8.35 -13.81 19.16
N ALA A 446 7.68 -12.97 18.38
CA ALA A 446 6.31 -13.21 17.91
C ALA A 446 6.24 -14.46 17.01
N PHE A 447 7.14 -14.61 16.04
CA PHE A 447 7.19 -15.80 15.18
C PHE A 447 7.54 -17.08 15.94
N THR A 448 8.41 -16.99 16.95
CA THR A 448 8.73 -18.13 17.83
C THR A 448 7.50 -18.61 18.61
N ARG A 449 6.72 -17.66 19.16
CA ARG A 449 5.45 -17.97 19.84
C ARG A 449 4.40 -18.53 18.87
N ALA A 450 4.34 -18.00 17.64
CA ALA A 450 3.47 -18.51 16.59
C ALA A 450 3.79 -19.98 16.27
N ALA A 451 5.07 -20.32 16.08
CA ALA A 451 5.51 -21.69 15.83
C ALA A 451 5.15 -22.64 16.98
N ALA A 452 5.40 -22.25 18.23
CA ALA A 452 5.05 -23.05 19.40
C ALA A 452 3.54 -23.29 19.53
N THR A 453 2.72 -22.28 19.16
CA THR A 453 1.26 -22.37 19.20
C THR A 453 0.72 -23.25 18.05
N ALA A 454 1.28 -23.11 16.85
CA ALA A 454 0.94 -23.94 15.70
C ALA A 454 1.31 -25.42 15.94
N GLU A 455 2.43 -25.68 16.60
CA GLU A 455 2.83 -27.04 16.97
C GLU A 455 1.85 -27.67 17.97
N GLN A 456 1.37 -26.91 18.95
CA GLN A 456 0.30 -27.38 19.85
C GLN A 456 -0.98 -27.70 19.07
N ALA A 457 -1.36 -26.87 18.10
CA ALA A 457 -2.51 -27.14 17.24
C ALA A 457 -2.33 -28.44 16.44
N ARG A 458 -1.14 -28.63 15.85
CA ARG A 458 -0.79 -29.82 15.06
C ARG A 458 -0.79 -31.10 15.90
N VAL A 459 -0.30 -31.05 17.14
CA VAL A 459 -0.35 -32.21 18.06
C VAL A 459 -1.78 -32.57 18.45
N ARG A 460 -2.65 -31.57 18.68
CA ARG A 460 -4.06 -31.80 19.05
C ARG A 460 -4.94 -32.20 17.86
N ALA A 461 -4.60 -31.75 16.65
CA ALA A 461 -5.30 -32.10 15.42
C ALA A 461 -4.30 -32.44 14.30
N PRO A 462 -3.72 -33.65 14.29
CA PRO A 462 -2.69 -34.05 13.32
C PRO A 462 -3.16 -34.01 11.87
N ASP A 463 -4.45 -34.22 11.63
CA ASP A 463 -5.04 -34.24 10.29
C ASP A 463 -5.48 -32.85 9.79
N ALA A 464 -5.43 -31.82 10.66
CA ALA A 464 -5.83 -30.46 10.29
C ALA A 464 -4.72 -29.80 9.45
N LEU A 465 -4.96 -29.67 8.15
CA LEU A 465 -4.00 -29.08 7.21
C LEU A 465 -3.59 -27.65 7.61
N ASP A 466 -4.54 -26.84 8.08
CA ASP A 466 -4.25 -25.46 8.49
C ASP A 466 -3.26 -25.37 9.67
N ALA A 467 -3.20 -26.38 10.55
CA ALA A 467 -2.21 -26.43 11.63
C ALA A 467 -0.78 -26.65 11.08
N HIS A 468 -0.64 -27.52 10.08
CA HIS A 468 0.63 -27.70 9.37
C HIS A 468 1.01 -26.45 8.57
N ALA A 469 0.03 -25.78 7.95
CA ALA A 469 0.25 -24.55 7.21
C ALA A 469 0.77 -23.42 8.11
N GLU A 470 0.14 -23.15 9.25
CA GLU A 470 0.62 -22.10 10.16
C GLU A 470 1.99 -22.42 10.78
N LEU A 471 2.27 -23.70 11.06
CA LEU A 471 3.61 -24.10 11.52
C LEU A 471 4.67 -23.83 10.43
N GLY A 472 4.34 -24.16 9.18
CA GLY A 472 5.17 -23.85 8.02
C GLY A 472 5.39 -22.33 7.85
N GLN A 473 4.33 -21.52 7.93
CA GLN A 473 4.42 -20.07 7.76
C GLN A 473 5.24 -19.41 8.88
N ALA A 474 5.15 -19.89 10.13
CA ALA A 474 6.02 -19.40 11.20
C ALA A 474 7.49 -19.74 10.93
N ALA A 475 7.78 -20.95 10.42
CA ALA A 475 9.13 -21.34 10.03
C ALA A 475 9.64 -20.53 8.82
N TYR A 476 8.79 -20.18 7.85
CA TYR A 476 9.16 -19.29 6.75
C TYR A 476 9.73 -17.96 7.27
N TRP A 477 9.00 -17.29 8.16
CA TRP A 477 9.39 -15.97 8.67
C TRP A 477 10.63 -16.02 9.57
N LEU A 478 10.77 -17.04 10.43
CA LEU A 478 11.99 -17.25 11.21
C LEU A 478 13.20 -17.49 10.28
N GLY A 479 13.01 -18.26 9.22
CA GLY A 479 14.04 -18.47 8.20
C GLY A 479 14.39 -17.19 7.44
N TYR A 480 13.40 -16.36 7.14
CA TYR A 480 13.61 -15.07 6.48
C TYR A 480 14.43 -14.09 7.34
N LEU A 481 14.12 -13.98 8.64
CA LEU A 481 14.92 -13.16 9.57
C LEU A 481 16.36 -13.69 9.68
N ALA A 482 16.54 -15.00 9.80
CA ALA A 482 17.88 -15.61 9.82
C ALA A 482 18.65 -15.36 8.51
N TYR A 483 17.96 -15.40 7.36
CA TYR A 483 18.54 -15.11 6.06
C TYR A 483 18.98 -13.64 5.95
N GLN A 484 18.13 -12.70 6.36
CA GLN A 484 18.48 -11.27 6.40
C GLN A 484 19.68 -11.00 7.32
N ALA A 485 19.77 -11.69 8.46
CA ALA A 485 20.89 -11.62 9.38
C ALA A 485 22.14 -12.40 8.88
N LYS A 486 22.15 -12.91 7.64
CA LYS A 486 23.23 -13.71 7.03
C LYS A 486 23.58 -15.01 7.78
N GLN A 487 22.66 -15.52 8.60
CA GLN A 487 22.79 -16.78 9.33
C GLN A 487 22.28 -17.95 8.48
N LEU A 488 22.95 -18.21 7.35
CA LEU A 488 22.49 -19.17 6.32
C LEU A 488 22.18 -20.59 6.87
N PRO A 489 22.98 -21.18 7.79
CA PRO A 489 22.66 -22.50 8.36
C PRO A 489 21.37 -22.51 9.19
N LEU A 490 21.07 -21.42 9.89
CA LEU A 490 19.83 -21.28 10.65
C LEU A 490 18.64 -21.08 9.71
N ALA A 491 18.79 -20.21 8.70
CA ALA A 491 17.79 -20.02 7.65
C ALA A 491 17.43 -21.35 6.95
N ARG A 492 18.46 -22.16 6.62
CA ARG A 492 18.30 -23.52 6.08
C ARG A 492 17.44 -24.41 6.95
N THR A 493 17.67 -24.38 8.26
CA THR A 493 16.94 -25.23 9.22
C THR A 493 15.45 -24.88 9.20
N TYR A 494 15.11 -23.60 9.32
CA TYR A 494 13.73 -23.15 9.32
C TYR A 494 13.04 -23.32 7.96
N TRP A 495 13.70 -22.97 6.86
CA TRP A 495 13.12 -23.19 5.53
C TRP A 495 12.97 -24.67 5.17
N SER A 496 13.81 -25.57 5.71
CA SER A 496 13.59 -27.02 5.59
C SER A 496 12.29 -27.47 6.26
N GLN A 497 11.96 -26.90 7.43
CA GLN A 497 10.70 -27.17 8.11
C GLN A 497 9.51 -26.64 7.29
N TYR A 498 9.62 -25.42 6.74
CA TYR A 498 8.60 -24.84 5.86
C TYR A 498 8.38 -25.67 4.59
N LEU A 499 9.44 -26.11 3.91
CA LEU A 499 9.34 -26.97 2.73
C LEU A 499 8.67 -28.32 3.07
N THR A 500 9.07 -28.94 4.18
CA THR A 500 8.48 -30.21 4.64
C THR A 500 6.97 -30.06 4.90
N ALA A 501 6.56 -28.96 5.52
CA ALA A 501 5.14 -28.64 5.73
C ALA A 501 4.40 -28.46 4.39
N CYS A 502 4.96 -27.70 3.44
CA CYS A 502 4.36 -27.49 2.12
C CYS A 502 4.24 -28.80 1.33
N GLU A 503 5.26 -29.66 1.35
CA GLU A 503 5.22 -30.97 0.69
C GLU A 503 4.19 -31.91 1.34
N HIS A 504 3.97 -31.80 2.65
CA HIS A 504 2.87 -32.51 3.32
C HIS A 504 1.50 -31.99 2.87
N LEU A 505 1.30 -30.66 2.83
CA LEU A 505 0.06 -30.03 2.38
C LEU A 505 -0.32 -30.42 0.94
N VAL A 506 0.65 -30.39 0.02
CA VAL A 506 0.43 -30.80 -1.38
C VAL A 506 0.17 -32.30 -1.50
N ARG A 507 0.81 -33.15 -0.69
CA ARG A 507 0.49 -34.59 -0.68
C ARG A 507 -0.93 -34.87 -0.19
N ALA A 508 -1.38 -34.16 0.84
CA ALA A 508 -2.71 -34.33 1.40
C ALA A 508 -3.82 -33.73 0.52
N ALA A 509 -3.55 -32.62 -0.17
CA ALA A 509 -4.50 -31.93 -1.03
C ALA A 509 -3.86 -31.51 -2.37
N PRO A 510 -3.57 -32.47 -3.28
CA PRO A 510 -2.74 -32.24 -4.47
C PRO A 510 -3.35 -31.33 -5.53
N LYS A 511 -4.66 -31.05 -5.44
CA LYS A 511 -5.38 -30.18 -6.38
C LYS A 511 -5.65 -28.78 -5.83
N ASP A 512 -5.37 -28.50 -4.56
CA ASP A 512 -5.59 -27.17 -3.97
C ASP A 512 -4.53 -26.19 -4.49
N PRO A 513 -4.92 -25.15 -5.24
CA PRO A 513 -3.96 -24.21 -5.82
C PRO A 513 -3.18 -23.42 -4.76
N ARG A 514 -3.73 -23.23 -3.55
CA ARG A 514 -3.06 -22.51 -2.47
C ARG A 514 -1.79 -23.24 -2.02
N TRP A 515 -1.89 -24.55 -1.78
CA TRP A 515 -0.74 -25.35 -1.33
C TRP A 515 0.30 -25.57 -2.44
N GLN A 516 -0.14 -25.64 -3.70
CA GLN A 516 0.78 -25.65 -4.84
C GLN A 516 1.58 -24.34 -4.94
N LEU A 517 0.94 -23.20 -4.66
CA LEU A 517 1.59 -21.89 -4.66
C LEU A 517 2.56 -21.75 -3.48
N GLU A 518 2.14 -22.14 -2.27
CA GLU A 518 3.01 -22.16 -1.06
C GLU A 518 4.24 -23.05 -1.25
N LEU A 519 4.09 -24.25 -1.82
CA LEU A 519 5.23 -25.09 -2.17
C LEU A 519 6.17 -24.39 -3.16
N SER A 520 5.63 -23.62 -4.11
CA SER A 520 6.44 -22.84 -5.03
C SER A 520 7.28 -21.77 -4.30
N TYR A 521 6.75 -21.13 -3.25
CA TYR A 521 7.49 -20.17 -2.43
C TYR A 521 8.60 -20.84 -1.63
N ALA A 522 8.30 -21.98 -0.98
CA ALA A 522 9.31 -22.76 -0.27
C ALA A 522 10.48 -23.17 -1.18
N LEU A 523 10.19 -23.61 -2.40
CA LEU A 523 11.21 -23.93 -3.40
C LEU A 523 11.99 -22.69 -3.84
N ASN A 524 11.33 -21.54 -4.02
CA ASN A 524 12.02 -20.29 -4.37
C ASN A 524 13.01 -19.87 -3.28
N ASN A 525 12.61 -19.93 -2.01
CA ASN A 525 13.46 -19.62 -0.86
C ASN A 525 14.72 -20.52 -0.82
N PHE A 526 14.57 -21.82 -1.09
CA PHE A 526 15.72 -22.73 -1.19
C PHE A 526 16.62 -22.43 -2.38
N GLY A 527 16.05 -21.99 -3.50
CA GLY A 527 16.82 -21.47 -4.62
C GLY A 527 17.67 -20.27 -4.20
N THR A 528 17.06 -19.28 -3.56
CA THR A 528 17.74 -18.07 -3.07
C THR A 528 18.80 -18.39 -2.01
N LEU A 529 18.53 -19.33 -1.10
CA LEU A 529 19.48 -19.80 -0.11
C LEU A 529 20.68 -20.48 -0.77
N ALA A 530 20.43 -21.39 -1.73
CA ALA A 530 21.50 -22.08 -2.46
C ALA A 530 22.36 -21.09 -3.26
N THR A 531 21.76 -20.07 -3.88
CA THR A 531 22.52 -18.98 -4.51
C THR A 531 23.43 -18.26 -3.51
N SER A 532 22.90 -17.90 -2.34
CA SER A 532 23.65 -17.20 -1.28
C SER A 532 24.77 -18.04 -0.67
N GLU A 533 24.66 -19.36 -0.71
CA GLU A 533 25.71 -20.29 -0.29
C GLU A 533 26.71 -20.62 -1.41
N GLY A 534 26.64 -19.96 -2.57
CA GLY A 534 27.54 -20.20 -3.69
C GLY A 534 27.27 -21.52 -4.42
N GLN A 535 26.03 -22.03 -4.39
CA GLN A 535 25.60 -23.27 -5.04
C GLN A 535 24.53 -23.02 -6.13
N PRO A 536 24.80 -22.21 -7.15
CA PRO A 536 23.83 -21.87 -8.19
C PRO A 536 23.33 -23.09 -9.00
N ASN A 537 24.12 -24.17 -9.15
CA ASN A 537 23.64 -25.44 -9.74
C ASN A 537 22.45 -26.03 -8.97
N VAL A 538 22.51 -26.00 -7.63
CA VAL A 538 21.44 -26.49 -6.77
C VAL A 538 20.24 -25.54 -6.85
N ALA A 539 20.51 -24.22 -6.87
CA ALA A 539 19.48 -23.19 -6.99
C ALA A 539 18.62 -23.35 -8.25
N ILE A 540 19.24 -23.62 -9.40
CA ILE A 540 18.55 -23.85 -10.68
C ILE A 540 17.47 -24.92 -10.56
N GLY A 541 17.77 -26.05 -9.89
CA GLY A 541 16.82 -27.14 -9.71
C GLY A 541 15.59 -26.74 -8.89
N PHE A 542 15.80 -25.94 -7.85
CA PHE A 542 14.73 -25.42 -7.00
C PHE A 542 13.85 -24.40 -7.72
N PHE A 543 14.45 -23.41 -8.41
CA PHE A 543 13.71 -22.42 -9.18
C PHE A 543 12.92 -23.06 -10.32
N ALA A 544 13.49 -24.04 -11.03
CA ALA A 544 12.80 -24.76 -12.10
C ALA A 544 11.54 -25.50 -11.59
N ARG A 545 11.62 -26.15 -10.42
CA ARG A 545 10.44 -26.79 -9.78
C ARG A 545 9.39 -25.76 -9.37
N SER A 546 9.81 -24.62 -8.84
CA SER A 546 8.92 -23.51 -8.47
C SER A 546 8.17 -22.96 -9.69
N ILE A 547 8.90 -22.68 -10.78
CA ILE A 547 8.34 -22.21 -12.05
C ILE A 547 7.35 -23.20 -12.64
N ALA A 548 7.64 -24.51 -12.58
CA ALA A 548 6.73 -25.54 -13.08
C ALA A 548 5.37 -25.50 -12.39
N LEU A 549 5.34 -25.32 -11.06
CA LEU A 549 4.10 -25.17 -10.28
C LEU A 549 3.36 -23.90 -10.68
N LYS A 550 4.05 -22.75 -10.73
CA LYS A 550 3.44 -21.46 -11.10
C LYS A 550 2.88 -21.46 -12.51
N ARG A 551 3.55 -22.09 -13.48
CA ARG A 551 3.03 -22.28 -14.85
C ARG A 551 1.76 -23.13 -14.87
N GLN A 552 1.70 -24.22 -14.09
CA GLN A 552 0.50 -25.03 -13.98
C GLN A 552 -0.68 -24.23 -13.38
N LEU A 553 -0.42 -23.40 -12.38
CA LEU A 553 -1.43 -22.53 -11.77
C LEU A 553 -1.91 -21.47 -12.77
N LEU A 554 -1.00 -20.79 -13.46
CA LEU A 554 -1.32 -19.77 -14.45
C LEU A 554 -2.08 -20.34 -15.66
N ALA A 555 -1.76 -21.58 -16.09
CA ALA A 555 -2.50 -22.25 -17.15
C ALA A 555 -3.98 -22.54 -16.79
N ARG A 556 -4.30 -22.69 -15.50
CA ARG A 556 -5.67 -22.85 -15.01
C ARG A 556 -6.40 -21.53 -14.82
N ALA A 557 -5.67 -20.44 -14.57
CA ALA A 557 -6.21 -19.10 -14.38
C ALA A 557 -5.31 -18.05 -15.09
N PRO A 558 -5.42 -17.91 -16.43
CA PRO A 558 -4.51 -17.08 -17.23
C PRO A 558 -4.50 -15.60 -16.85
N ASP A 559 -5.61 -15.10 -16.33
CA ASP A 559 -5.79 -13.69 -15.93
C ASP A 559 -5.32 -13.41 -14.49
N ASN A 560 -4.78 -14.41 -13.78
CA ASN A 560 -4.28 -14.22 -12.42
C ASN A 560 -2.94 -13.43 -12.43
N THR A 561 -3.07 -12.12 -12.28
CA THR A 561 -1.96 -11.16 -12.24
C THR A 561 -0.98 -11.43 -11.10
N SER A 562 -1.45 -11.91 -9.94
CA SER A 562 -0.58 -12.25 -8.81
C SER A 562 0.31 -13.45 -9.14
N VAL A 563 -0.23 -14.55 -9.64
CA VAL A 563 0.58 -15.72 -10.04
C VAL A 563 1.52 -15.39 -11.19
N ARG A 564 1.10 -14.53 -12.12
CA ARG A 564 1.96 -14.02 -13.20
C ARG A 564 3.16 -13.23 -12.65
N TYR A 565 2.91 -12.35 -11.68
CA TYR A 565 3.97 -11.61 -11.00
C TYR A 565 4.97 -12.53 -10.27
N GLU A 566 4.46 -13.51 -9.53
CA GLU A 566 5.28 -14.50 -8.82
C GLU A 566 6.11 -15.37 -9.79
N LEU A 567 5.60 -15.62 -11.00
CA LEU A 567 6.34 -16.32 -12.05
C LEU A 567 7.46 -15.48 -12.66
N ILE A 568 7.21 -14.18 -12.88
CA ILE A 568 8.23 -13.22 -13.33
C ILE A 568 9.43 -13.20 -12.37
N ASP A 569 9.17 -13.14 -11.06
CA ASP A 569 10.24 -13.12 -10.06
C ASP A 569 11.09 -14.40 -10.09
N SER A 570 10.45 -15.57 -10.11
CA SER A 570 11.17 -16.84 -10.21
C SER A 570 11.95 -17.01 -11.52
N LEU A 571 11.42 -16.50 -12.65
CA LEU A 571 12.15 -16.51 -13.93
C LEU A 571 13.41 -15.65 -13.87
N SER A 572 13.35 -14.48 -13.24
CA SER A 572 14.53 -13.64 -13.01
C SER A 572 15.58 -14.38 -12.18
N TRP A 573 15.18 -15.02 -11.07
CA TRP A 573 16.11 -15.78 -10.22
C TRP A 573 16.73 -16.99 -10.92
N LEU A 574 15.94 -17.76 -11.66
CA LEU A 574 16.44 -18.89 -12.45
C LEU A 574 17.48 -18.41 -13.48
N SER A 575 17.16 -17.34 -14.20
CA SER A 575 18.02 -16.82 -15.27
C SER A 575 19.35 -16.30 -14.72
N LEU A 576 19.33 -15.59 -13.58
CA LEU A 576 20.54 -15.17 -12.87
C LEU A 576 21.40 -16.36 -12.43
N ALA A 577 20.80 -17.40 -11.83
CA ALA A 577 21.53 -18.59 -11.40
C ALA A 577 22.11 -19.39 -12.59
N GLN A 578 21.39 -19.42 -13.72
CA GLN A 578 21.88 -19.99 -14.97
C GLN A 578 23.06 -19.19 -15.54
N GLU A 579 22.97 -17.86 -15.54
CA GLU A 579 24.03 -16.97 -16.00
C GLU A 579 25.32 -17.13 -15.17
N ALA A 580 25.21 -17.16 -13.83
CA ALA A 580 26.33 -17.40 -12.92
C ALA A 580 27.00 -18.78 -13.12
N GLN A 581 26.33 -19.71 -13.80
CA GLN A 581 26.86 -21.03 -14.16
C GLN A 581 27.27 -21.16 -15.62
N GLY A 582 27.31 -20.04 -16.36
CA GLY A 582 27.61 -19.97 -17.78
C GLY A 582 26.58 -20.67 -18.68
N LEU A 583 25.38 -20.93 -18.17
CA LEU A 583 24.25 -21.41 -18.97
C LEU A 583 23.57 -20.23 -19.67
N LEU A 584 24.34 -19.52 -20.52
CA LEU A 584 23.95 -18.24 -21.09
C LEU A 584 22.72 -18.34 -22.00
N ALA A 585 22.59 -19.42 -22.78
CA ALA A 585 21.44 -19.61 -23.66
C ALA A 585 20.12 -19.91 -22.91
N PRO A 586 20.11 -20.82 -21.91
CA PRO A 586 18.97 -20.96 -21.01
C PRO A 586 18.58 -19.65 -20.30
N ALA A 587 19.57 -18.90 -19.78
CA ALA A 587 19.31 -17.63 -19.10
C ALA A 587 18.63 -16.62 -20.02
N GLU A 588 19.09 -16.51 -21.28
CA GLU A 588 18.48 -15.61 -22.26
C GLU A 588 17.01 -15.97 -22.54
N GLN A 589 16.70 -17.26 -22.64
CA GLN A 589 15.32 -17.70 -22.85
C GLN A 589 14.43 -17.36 -21.65
N GLY A 590 14.93 -17.50 -20.42
CA GLY A 590 14.21 -17.14 -19.20
C GLY A 590 13.92 -15.63 -19.12
N TYR A 591 14.93 -14.79 -19.37
CA TYR A 591 14.72 -13.34 -19.40
C TYR A 591 13.77 -12.89 -20.52
N ARG A 592 13.79 -13.55 -21.68
CA ARG A 592 12.85 -13.24 -22.77
C ARG A 592 11.39 -13.50 -22.35
N GLU A 593 11.15 -14.60 -21.63
CA GLU A 593 9.84 -14.92 -21.07
C GLU A 593 9.44 -13.92 -19.96
N GLU A 594 10.36 -13.56 -19.08
CA GLU A 594 10.17 -12.51 -18.05
C GLU A 594 9.72 -11.18 -18.69
N ILE A 595 10.44 -10.70 -19.70
CA ILE A 595 10.14 -9.45 -20.40
C ILE A 595 8.79 -9.52 -21.12
N ALA A 596 8.46 -10.64 -21.76
CA ALA A 596 7.17 -10.81 -22.42
C ALA A 596 6.01 -10.70 -21.42
N MET A 597 6.12 -11.30 -20.24
CA MET A 597 5.11 -11.17 -19.19
C MET A 597 5.05 -9.77 -18.59
N LEU A 598 6.19 -9.11 -18.38
CA LEU A 598 6.24 -7.72 -17.89
C LEU A 598 5.60 -6.74 -18.87
N ARG A 599 5.78 -6.92 -20.18
CA ARG A 599 5.13 -6.07 -21.20
C ARG A 599 3.62 -6.15 -21.13
N VAL A 600 3.06 -7.36 -20.98
CA VAL A 600 1.62 -7.55 -20.77
C VAL A 600 1.13 -6.77 -19.55
N LEU A 601 1.84 -6.85 -18.42
CA LEU A 601 1.46 -6.12 -17.19
C LEU A 601 1.50 -4.59 -17.36
N VAL A 602 2.52 -4.07 -18.05
CA VAL A 602 2.66 -2.63 -18.32
C VAL A 602 1.59 -2.10 -19.27
N GLU A 603 1.14 -2.93 -20.22
CA GLU A 603 0.07 -2.58 -21.17
C GLU A 603 -1.32 -2.56 -20.51
N THR A 604 -1.56 -3.44 -19.52
CA THR A 604 -2.86 -3.56 -18.85
C THR A 604 -3.15 -2.50 -17.79
N ASP A 605 -2.13 -1.82 -17.25
CA ASP A 605 -2.29 -0.84 -16.17
C ASP A 605 -1.49 0.46 -16.45
N PRO A 606 -2.17 1.58 -16.79
CA PRO A 606 -1.54 2.85 -17.12
C PRO A 606 -0.74 3.51 -15.99
N ASP A 607 -0.98 3.18 -14.72
CA ASP A 607 -0.30 3.78 -13.55
C ASP A 607 0.79 2.87 -12.96
N ALA A 608 1.14 1.78 -13.66
CA ALA A 608 2.11 0.78 -13.23
C ALA A 608 3.59 1.23 -13.34
N HIS A 609 3.97 2.34 -12.69
CA HIS A 609 5.36 2.80 -12.62
C HIS A 609 6.32 1.74 -12.08
N ALA A 610 5.87 0.91 -11.11
CA ALA A 610 6.64 -0.21 -10.58
C ALA A 610 6.96 -1.26 -11.67
N TRP A 611 6.00 -1.62 -12.51
CA TRP A 611 6.19 -2.59 -13.61
C TRP A 611 7.05 -2.02 -14.73
N ARG A 612 6.88 -0.74 -15.05
CA ARG A 612 7.75 -0.03 -16.01
C ARG A 612 9.20 -0.05 -15.56
N ARG A 613 9.46 0.26 -14.29
CA ARG A 613 10.81 0.21 -13.73
C ARG A 613 11.40 -1.21 -13.75
N ARG A 614 10.60 -2.23 -13.40
CA ARG A 614 11.04 -3.64 -13.48
C ARG A 614 11.39 -4.06 -14.91
N LEU A 615 10.57 -3.69 -15.89
CA LEU A 615 10.83 -3.92 -17.31
C LEU A 615 12.14 -3.25 -17.76
N ALA A 616 12.38 -2.00 -17.38
CA ALA A 616 13.62 -1.31 -17.70
C ALA A 616 14.85 -2.00 -17.08
N GLY A 617 14.76 -2.47 -15.83
CA GLY A 617 15.82 -3.25 -15.18
C GLY A 617 16.10 -4.58 -15.87
N ALA A 618 15.05 -5.31 -16.29
CA ALA A 618 15.19 -6.56 -17.05
C ALA A 618 15.87 -6.34 -18.40
N LEU A 619 15.53 -5.26 -19.11
CA LEU A 619 16.15 -4.88 -20.38
C LEU A 619 17.66 -4.56 -20.23
N ILE A 620 18.08 -3.97 -19.11
CA ILE A 620 19.53 -3.77 -18.86
C ILE A 620 20.24 -5.10 -18.62
N ARG A 621 19.62 -6.04 -17.89
CA ARG A 621 20.18 -7.39 -17.72
C ARG A 621 20.29 -8.13 -19.04
N THR A 622 19.26 -8.11 -19.88
CA THR A 622 19.32 -8.75 -21.20
C THR A 622 20.30 -8.06 -22.13
N SER A 623 20.47 -6.74 -22.04
CA SER A 623 21.51 -6.02 -22.77
C SER A 623 22.91 -6.53 -22.41
N ASN A 624 23.21 -6.69 -21.11
CA ASN A 624 24.49 -7.26 -20.65
C ASN A 624 24.70 -8.70 -21.13
N LEU A 625 23.67 -9.55 -21.02
CA LEU A 625 23.76 -10.93 -21.51
C LEU A 625 23.91 -10.99 -23.03
N ALA A 626 23.21 -10.13 -23.77
CA ALA A 626 23.33 -10.03 -25.22
C ALA A 626 24.76 -9.60 -25.63
N LEU A 627 25.39 -8.67 -24.92
CA LEU A 627 26.82 -8.37 -25.11
C LEU A 627 27.70 -9.58 -24.85
N ALA A 628 27.49 -10.27 -23.72
CA ALA A 628 28.23 -11.48 -23.38
C ALA A 628 28.09 -12.57 -24.45
N ARG A 629 26.96 -12.62 -25.18
CA ARG A 629 26.71 -13.54 -26.29
C ARG A 629 27.05 -12.98 -27.68
N GLY A 630 27.59 -11.77 -27.78
CA GLY A 630 27.97 -11.13 -29.05
C GLY A 630 26.80 -10.62 -29.88
N HIS A 631 25.59 -10.52 -29.31
CA HIS A 631 24.38 -10.01 -29.95
C HIS A 631 24.28 -8.47 -29.81
N LEU A 632 25.22 -7.73 -30.43
CA LEU A 632 25.34 -6.27 -30.28
C LEU A 632 24.04 -5.50 -30.59
N THR A 633 23.34 -5.85 -31.67
CA THR A 633 22.10 -5.16 -32.08
C THR A 633 20.98 -5.30 -31.04
N GLN A 634 20.85 -6.49 -30.45
CA GLN A 634 19.88 -6.74 -29.37
C GLN A 634 20.29 -5.96 -28.12
N ALA A 635 21.57 -6.01 -27.74
CA ALA A 635 22.08 -5.28 -26.59
C ALA A 635 21.82 -3.77 -26.69
N GLN A 636 21.99 -3.21 -27.89
CA GLN A 636 21.73 -1.81 -28.18
C GLN A 636 20.24 -1.47 -28.08
N THR A 637 19.38 -2.33 -28.62
CA THR A 637 17.92 -2.16 -28.60
C THR A 637 17.38 -2.18 -27.17
N ASP A 638 17.74 -3.20 -26.40
CA ASP A 638 17.27 -3.36 -25.02
C ASP A 638 17.73 -2.18 -24.13
N ALA A 639 18.99 -1.75 -24.26
CA ALA A 639 19.51 -0.60 -23.51
C ALA A 639 18.79 0.71 -23.87
N GLN A 640 18.48 0.94 -25.15
CA GLN A 640 17.72 2.11 -25.59
C GLN A 640 16.26 2.09 -25.13
N ASP A 641 15.62 0.92 -25.14
CA ASP A 641 14.26 0.75 -24.62
C ASP A 641 14.20 1.06 -23.13
N SER A 642 15.18 0.58 -22.35
CA SER A 642 15.33 0.92 -20.93
C SER A 642 15.46 2.43 -20.70
N VAL A 643 16.34 3.11 -21.44
CA VAL A 643 16.47 4.58 -21.39
C VAL A 643 15.14 5.27 -21.65
N ARG A 644 14.39 4.87 -22.70
CA ARG A 644 13.10 5.48 -23.05
C ARG A 644 12.07 5.35 -21.93
N ILE A 645 11.98 4.17 -21.31
CA ILE A 645 11.08 3.90 -20.19
C ILE A 645 11.47 4.76 -18.99
N LEU A 646 12.75 4.74 -18.60
CA LEU A 646 13.24 5.44 -17.41
C LEU A 646 13.24 6.96 -17.57
N GLN A 647 13.48 7.48 -18.78
CA GLN A 647 13.32 8.91 -19.09
C GLN A 647 11.89 9.37 -18.84
N THR A 648 10.90 8.56 -19.24
CA THR A 648 9.48 8.86 -18.99
C THR A 648 9.20 8.86 -17.49
N LEU A 649 9.71 7.89 -16.73
CA LEU A 649 9.55 7.84 -15.27
C LEU A 649 10.20 9.03 -14.57
N VAL A 650 11.46 9.35 -14.90
CA VAL A 650 12.18 10.50 -14.31
C VAL A 650 11.50 11.83 -14.68
N ALA A 651 10.93 11.96 -15.88
CA ALA A 651 10.17 13.16 -16.25
C ALA A 651 8.89 13.34 -15.41
N LEU A 652 8.29 12.24 -14.92
CA LEU A 652 7.11 12.29 -14.04
C LEU A 652 7.45 12.64 -12.59
N GLN A 653 8.60 12.15 -12.08
CA GLN A 653 9.08 12.44 -10.72
C GLN A 653 10.59 12.73 -10.75
N PRO A 654 11.01 13.96 -11.10
CA PRO A 654 12.43 14.33 -11.20
C PRO A 654 13.20 14.21 -9.87
N GLU A 655 12.49 14.30 -8.74
CA GLU A 655 13.03 14.14 -7.40
C GLU A 655 13.29 12.67 -7.02
N ASN A 656 12.78 11.70 -7.78
CA ASN A 656 12.97 10.28 -7.49
C ASN A 656 14.41 9.85 -7.83
N VAL A 657 15.27 9.90 -6.81
CA VAL A 657 16.70 9.59 -6.90
C VAL A 657 16.98 8.16 -7.39
N ILE A 658 16.10 7.21 -7.08
CA ILE A 658 16.23 5.81 -7.53
C ILE A 658 16.03 5.73 -9.05
N TRP A 659 14.98 6.38 -9.57
CA TRP A 659 14.71 6.38 -11.02
C TRP A 659 15.80 7.12 -11.79
N ARG A 660 16.35 8.20 -11.21
CA ARG A 660 17.51 8.89 -11.77
C ARG A 660 18.75 8.00 -11.82
N ARG A 661 19.02 7.23 -10.76
CA ARG A 661 20.12 6.26 -10.73
C ARG A 661 19.95 5.18 -11.79
N ASP A 662 18.75 4.63 -11.92
CA ASP A 662 18.46 3.60 -12.92
C ASP A 662 18.61 4.14 -14.34
N LEU A 663 18.17 5.39 -14.58
CA LEU A 663 18.37 6.06 -15.86
C LEU A 663 19.86 6.28 -16.16
N ALA A 664 20.65 6.67 -15.17
CA ALA A 664 22.10 6.79 -15.32
C ALA A 664 22.74 5.43 -15.71
N HIS A 665 22.32 4.34 -15.07
CA HIS A 665 22.78 2.99 -15.43
C HIS A 665 22.36 2.62 -16.86
N ALA A 666 21.15 2.96 -17.29
CA ALA A 666 20.70 2.70 -18.65
C ALA A 666 21.50 3.49 -19.70
N HIS A 667 21.80 4.77 -19.43
CA HIS A 667 22.71 5.56 -20.27
C HIS A 667 24.13 4.95 -20.30
N ALA A 668 24.65 4.52 -19.15
CA ALA A 668 25.96 3.87 -19.08
C ALA A 668 26.03 2.60 -19.93
N GLN A 669 24.94 1.84 -19.98
CA GLN A 669 24.85 0.64 -20.81
C GLN A 669 24.78 0.98 -22.30
N VAL A 670 23.96 1.95 -22.70
CA VAL A 670 23.93 2.41 -24.10
C VAL A 670 25.30 2.87 -24.56
N GLY A 671 26.01 3.64 -23.73
CA GLY A 671 27.34 4.13 -24.06
C GLY A 671 28.38 3.02 -24.14
N TRP A 672 28.29 2.00 -23.28
CA TRP A 672 29.18 0.84 -23.33
C TRP A 672 28.98 0.01 -24.59
N VAL A 673 27.72 -0.32 -24.93
CA VAL A 673 27.39 -1.06 -26.16
C VAL A 673 27.87 -0.30 -27.40
N ALA A 674 27.64 1.02 -27.47
CA ALA A 674 28.09 1.85 -28.59
C ALA A 674 29.61 1.87 -28.74
N GLY A 675 30.36 1.90 -27.63
CA GLY A 675 31.82 1.86 -27.66
C GLY A 675 32.36 0.55 -28.23
N LEU A 676 31.74 -0.57 -27.85
CA LEU A 676 32.07 -1.90 -28.37
C LEU A 676 31.68 -2.09 -29.85
N ASP A 677 30.67 -1.36 -30.32
CA ASP A 677 30.25 -1.32 -31.73
C ASP A 677 31.10 -0.36 -32.59
N GLY A 678 32.05 0.36 -31.97
CA GLY A 678 32.95 1.31 -32.63
C GLY A 678 32.42 2.75 -32.72
N ASP A 679 31.21 3.04 -32.25
CA ASP A 679 30.62 4.39 -32.21
C ASP A 679 31.13 5.17 -30.97
N SER A 680 32.38 5.62 -31.06
CA SER A 680 33.09 6.30 -29.96
C SER A 680 32.44 7.61 -29.52
N ASP A 681 31.75 8.32 -30.43
CA ASP A 681 31.11 9.59 -30.11
C ASP A 681 29.83 9.38 -29.31
N LYS A 682 28.97 8.46 -29.74
CA LYS A 682 27.78 8.07 -28.98
C LYS A 682 28.15 7.44 -27.64
N ALA A 683 29.21 6.63 -27.61
CA ALA A 683 29.73 6.05 -26.38
C ALA A 683 30.09 7.13 -25.35
N ARG A 684 30.89 8.12 -25.77
CA ARG A 684 31.31 9.25 -24.93
C ARG A 684 30.12 10.07 -24.46
N GLN A 685 29.20 10.41 -25.35
CA GLN A 685 28.01 11.19 -25.01
C GLN A 685 27.18 10.52 -23.90
N HIS A 686 26.84 9.25 -24.07
CA HIS A 686 25.98 8.53 -23.12
C HIS A 686 26.69 8.26 -21.78
N LEU A 687 27.98 7.90 -21.80
CA LEU A 687 28.74 7.68 -20.57
C LEU A 687 28.99 8.98 -19.80
N THR A 688 29.26 10.10 -20.47
CA THR A 688 29.37 11.41 -19.82
C THR A 688 28.05 11.83 -19.18
N GLN A 689 26.92 11.63 -19.87
CA GLN A 689 25.60 11.88 -19.30
C GLN A 689 25.33 11.01 -18.07
N ALA A 690 25.64 9.71 -18.14
CA ALA A 690 25.51 8.81 -16.99
C ALA A 690 26.36 9.27 -15.80
N ARG A 691 27.63 9.66 -16.05
CA ARG A 691 28.56 10.14 -15.01
C ARG A 691 28.10 11.44 -14.36
N GLN A 692 27.53 12.36 -15.14
CA GLN A 692 26.97 13.60 -14.60
C GLN A 692 25.82 13.28 -13.63
N MET A 693 24.89 12.41 -14.04
CA MET A 693 23.76 12.02 -13.21
C MET A 693 24.20 11.33 -11.91
N THR A 694 25.17 10.41 -11.96
CA THR A 694 25.68 9.75 -10.75
C THR A 694 26.43 10.71 -9.83
N THR A 695 27.23 11.63 -10.39
CA THR A 695 27.95 12.63 -9.59
C THR A 695 26.98 13.54 -8.83
N GLU A 696 25.90 14.00 -9.47
CA GLU A 696 24.85 14.80 -8.81
C GLU A 696 24.15 14.03 -7.68
N LEU A 697 23.92 12.73 -7.87
CA LEU A 697 23.32 11.87 -6.84
C LEU A 697 24.27 11.65 -5.64
N LEU A 698 25.58 11.56 -5.88
CA LEU A 698 26.59 11.36 -4.85
C LEU A 698 26.91 12.62 -4.03
N GLN A 699 26.51 13.81 -4.48
CA GLN A 699 26.65 15.07 -3.75
C GLN A 699 25.60 15.26 -2.64
N GLN A 700 24.68 14.32 -2.47
CA GLN A 700 23.64 14.35 -1.42
C GLN A 700 24.23 14.08 -0.03
N THR A 701 23.53 14.52 1.02
CA THR A 701 24.02 14.54 2.42
C THR A 701 24.39 13.16 2.97
N GLN A 702 23.81 12.07 2.42
CA GLN A 702 24.17 10.68 2.71
C GLN A 702 24.09 9.84 1.41
N PRO A 703 25.19 9.66 0.66
CA PRO A 703 25.18 8.86 -0.56
C PRO A 703 25.07 7.37 -0.22
N ILE A 704 24.21 6.65 -0.94
CA ILE A 704 24.07 5.19 -0.83
C ILE A 704 25.38 4.54 -1.33
N PRO A 705 26.09 3.73 -0.51
CA PRO A 705 27.40 3.17 -0.87
C PRO A 705 27.42 2.43 -2.22
N GLU A 706 26.35 1.71 -2.54
CA GLU A 706 26.19 0.93 -3.77
C GLU A 706 26.22 1.82 -5.04
N TRP A 707 25.88 3.11 -4.94
CA TRP A 707 25.90 4.02 -6.08
C TRP A 707 27.32 4.47 -6.43
N GLN A 708 28.25 4.33 -5.49
CA GLN A 708 29.67 4.61 -5.71
C GLN A 708 30.29 3.61 -6.70
N TRP A 709 29.80 2.35 -6.71
CA TRP A 709 30.20 1.34 -7.68
C TRP A 709 29.78 1.72 -9.10
N LEU A 710 28.52 2.12 -9.30
CA LEU A 710 28.02 2.51 -10.62
C LEU A 710 28.84 3.68 -11.18
N ASP A 711 29.08 4.71 -10.38
CA ASP A 711 29.90 5.86 -10.77
C ASP A 711 31.34 5.46 -11.13
N ALA A 712 31.96 4.59 -10.33
CA ALA A 712 33.32 4.10 -10.58
C ALA A 712 33.40 3.25 -11.86
N ILE A 713 32.41 2.40 -12.13
CA ILE A 713 32.32 1.60 -13.37
C ILE A 713 32.14 2.50 -14.60
N ILE A 714 31.28 3.54 -14.51
CA ILE A 714 31.11 4.51 -15.60
C ILE A 714 32.43 5.24 -15.88
N ALA A 715 33.12 5.69 -14.83
CA ALA A 715 34.40 6.37 -14.96
C ALA A 715 35.48 5.45 -15.55
N LEU A 716 35.50 4.17 -15.16
CA LEU A 716 36.40 3.16 -15.72
C LEU A 716 36.15 2.95 -17.23
N ARG A 717 34.89 2.79 -17.64
CA ARG A 717 34.51 2.67 -19.07
C ARG A 717 34.90 3.91 -19.89
N LEU A 718 34.74 5.11 -19.34
CA LEU A 718 35.19 6.35 -19.96
C LEU A 718 36.72 6.40 -20.13
N SER A 719 37.47 5.98 -19.10
CA SER A 719 38.92 5.93 -19.15
C SER A 719 39.39 4.99 -20.25
N HIS A 720 38.85 3.76 -20.28
CA HIS A 720 39.16 2.75 -21.30
C HIS A 720 38.97 3.26 -22.74
N LEU A 721 37.82 3.90 -23.02
CA LEU A 721 37.54 4.46 -24.35
C LEU A 721 38.50 5.59 -24.77
N ARG A 722 39.00 6.39 -23.81
CA ARG A 722 40.00 7.43 -24.13
C ARG A 722 41.37 6.83 -24.46
N THR A 723 41.75 5.76 -23.76
CA THR A 723 43.11 5.21 -23.82
C THR A 723 43.30 4.11 -24.85
N ALA A 724 42.24 3.56 -25.44
CA ALA A 724 42.31 2.48 -26.43
C ALA A 724 43.27 2.76 -27.61
N ASN A 725 43.66 4.02 -27.85
CA ASN A 725 44.62 4.43 -28.88
C ASN A 725 45.74 5.37 -28.35
N SER A 726 45.95 5.47 -27.03
CA SER A 726 46.93 6.38 -26.41
C SER A 726 48.12 5.63 -25.83
N THR A 727 49.33 6.13 -26.05
CA THR A 727 50.57 5.64 -25.40
C THR A 727 50.88 6.36 -24.09
N ILE A 728 50.03 7.30 -23.67
CA ILE A 728 50.21 8.10 -22.45
C ILE A 728 49.47 7.42 -21.30
N VAL A 729 50.18 7.15 -20.20
CA VAL A 729 49.59 6.68 -18.94
C VAL A 729 48.79 7.82 -18.31
N ASP A 730 47.49 7.60 -18.12
CA ASP A 730 46.58 8.54 -17.48
C ASP A 730 46.59 8.33 -15.96
N GLY A 731 47.00 9.35 -15.19
CA GLY A 731 46.97 9.32 -13.72
C GLY A 731 45.55 9.15 -13.14
N GLU A 732 44.50 9.35 -13.95
CA GLU A 732 43.13 9.02 -13.55
C GLU A 732 42.90 7.51 -13.37
N MET A 733 43.61 6.63 -14.10
CA MET A 733 43.44 5.17 -13.95
C MET A 733 43.92 4.68 -12.59
N ASP A 734 45.06 5.17 -12.10
CA ASP A 734 45.57 4.87 -10.75
C ASP A 734 44.56 5.26 -9.66
N ALA A 735 43.97 6.46 -9.78
CA ALA A 735 42.95 6.93 -8.85
C ALA A 735 41.68 6.06 -8.90
N LEU A 736 41.28 5.58 -10.08
CA LEU A 736 40.14 4.69 -10.25
C LEU A 736 40.39 3.31 -9.65
N VAL A 737 41.56 2.72 -9.88
CA VAL A 737 41.96 1.44 -9.28
C VAL A 737 41.97 1.58 -7.75
N ALA A 738 42.55 2.65 -7.20
CA ALA A 738 42.55 2.89 -5.76
C ALA A 738 41.13 3.04 -5.18
N ARG A 739 40.23 3.73 -5.90
CA ARG A 739 38.82 3.87 -5.50
C ARG A 739 38.07 2.54 -5.50
N LEU A 740 38.19 1.75 -6.58
CA LEU A 740 37.56 0.42 -6.68
C LEU A 740 38.13 -0.54 -5.63
N ASP A 741 39.43 -0.45 -5.33
CA ASP A 741 40.07 -1.24 -4.27
C ASP A 741 39.55 -0.87 -2.87
N ALA A 742 39.33 0.42 -2.60
CA ALA A 742 38.72 0.86 -1.34
C ALA A 742 37.26 0.39 -1.21
N LEU A 743 36.49 0.48 -2.29
CA LEU A 743 35.10 -0.02 -2.34
C LEU A 743 35.04 -1.54 -2.13
N HIS A 744 35.92 -2.31 -2.78
CA HIS A 744 35.99 -3.76 -2.60
C HIS A 744 36.39 -4.13 -1.18
N ARG A 745 37.36 -3.42 -0.58
CA ARG A 745 37.75 -3.66 0.83
C ARG A 745 36.63 -3.37 1.81
N ALA A 746 35.72 -2.45 1.50
CA ALA A 746 34.56 -2.16 2.34
C ALA A 746 33.49 -3.27 2.26
N ASN A 747 33.41 -4.01 1.15
CA ASN A 747 32.51 -5.14 0.98
C ASN A 747 33.15 -6.25 0.12
N PRO A 748 34.03 -7.09 0.72
CA PRO A 748 34.82 -8.07 -0.04
C PRO A 748 33.99 -9.17 -0.72
N ASP A 749 32.81 -9.47 -0.18
CA ASP A 749 31.93 -10.53 -0.69
C ASP A 749 31.08 -10.08 -1.90
N ASP A 750 31.14 -8.80 -2.28
CA ASP A 750 30.42 -8.27 -3.44
C ASP A 750 31.13 -8.65 -4.76
N LEU A 751 30.52 -9.57 -5.49
CA LEU A 751 31.00 -10.05 -6.78
C LEU A 751 31.11 -8.93 -7.83
N LEU A 752 30.21 -7.94 -7.80
CA LEU A 752 30.26 -6.80 -8.71
C LEU A 752 31.54 -5.98 -8.44
N GLY A 753 31.85 -5.77 -7.17
CA GLY A 753 33.05 -5.05 -6.77
C GLY A 753 34.33 -5.79 -7.12
N LEU A 754 34.34 -7.11 -6.89
CA LEU A 754 35.44 -7.99 -7.22
C LEU A 754 35.74 -7.98 -8.73
N SER A 755 34.73 -8.18 -9.57
CA SER A 755 34.86 -8.19 -11.03
C SER A 755 35.27 -6.83 -11.59
N ALA A 756 34.70 -5.73 -11.08
CA ALA A 756 35.06 -4.37 -11.50
C ALA A 756 36.52 -4.02 -11.16
N LEU A 757 37.00 -4.38 -9.97
CA LEU A 757 38.40 -4.16 -9.58
C LEU A 757 39.36 -5.00 -10.42
N ALA A 758 39.04 -6.28 -10.65
CA ALA A 758 39.85 -7.15 -11.50
C ALA A 758 39.95 -6.59 -12.93
N GLN A 759 38.83 -6.16 -13.51
CA GLN A 759 38.81 -5.55 -14.83
C GLN A 759 39.61 -4.24 -14.89
N ALA A 760 39.52 -3.40 -13.86
CA ALA A 760 40.30 -2.17 -13.78
C ALA A 760 41.81 -2.43 -13.73
N LEU A 761 42.25 -3.44 -12.96
CA LEU A 761 43.65 -3.85 -12.90
C LEU A 761 44.16 -4.40 -14.24
N ILE A 762 43.31 -5.14 -14.97
CA ILE A 762 43.64 -5.66 -16.31
C ILE A 762 43.85 -4.52 -17.30
N TRP A 763 42.88 -3.61 -17.40
CA TRP A 763 42.97 -2.44 -18.29
C TRP A 763 44.12 -1.50 -17.89
N HIS A 764 44.39 -1.35 -16.60
CA HIS A 764 45.55 -0.59 -16.15
C HIS A 764 46.87 -1.23 -16.60
N GLY A 765 47.00 -2.56 -16.46
CA GLY A 765 48.17 -3.28 -16.95
C GLY A 765 48.34 -3.18 -18.48
N GLU A 766 47.24 -3.22 -19.24
CA GLU A 766 47.26 -3.00 -20.69
C GLU A 766 47.77 -1.59 -21.06
N GLN A 767 47.29 -0.55 -20.36
CA GLN A 767 47.79 0.83 -20.53
C GLN A 767 49.29 0.94 -20.20
N LEU A 768 49.72 0.37 -19.08
CA LEU A 768 51.14 0.37 -18.66
C LEU A 768 52.03 -0.36 -19.66
N ALA A 769 51.56 -1.49 -20.21
CA ALA A 769 52.28 -2.23 -21.24
C ALA A 769 52.41 -1.43 -22.53
N ALA A 770 51.34 -0.77 -22.97
CA ALA A 770 51.35 0.12 -24.14
C ALA A 770 52.31 1.32 -23.96
N ALA A 771 52.49 1.79 -22.72
CA ALA A 771 53.45 2.82 -22.36
C ALA A 771 54.89 2.31 -22.12
N GLY A 772 55.17 1.02 -22.36
CA GLY A 772 56.49 0.41 -22.20
C GLY A 772 56.89 0.07 -20.75
N GLN A 773 55.98 0.18 -19.78
CA GLN A 773 56.24 -0.13 -18.37
C GLN A 773 55.95 -1.61 -18.04
N ALA A 774 56.71 -2.52 -18.64
CA ALA A 774 56.44 -3.96 -18.60
C ALA A 774 56.39 -4.59 -17.19
N ASN A 775 57.21 -4.11 -16.25
CA ASN A 775 57.19 -4.62 -14.88
C ASN A 775 55.92 -4.20 -14.13
N ASN A 776 55.55 -2.91 -14.22
CA ASN A 776 54.33 -2.39 -13.59
C ASN A 776 53.08 -3.04 -14.19
N ALA A 777 53.07 -3.28 -15.50
CA ALA A 777 52.00 -4.02 -16.17
C ALA A 777 51.85 -5.45 -15.62
N ARG A 778 52.98 -6.16 -15.47
CA ARG A 778 53.00 -7.50 -14.87
C ARG A 778 52.48 -7.50 -13.44
N ASP A 779 52.88 -6.52 -12.63
CA ASP A 779 52.43 -6.38 -11.25
C ASP A 779 50.91 -6.13 -11.18
N ALA A 780 50.35 -5.30 -12.07
CA ALA A 780 48.91 -5.07 -12.16
C ALA A 780 48.13 -6.35 -12.50
N TRP A 781 48.58 -7.13 -13.49
CA TRP A 781 47.94 -8.40 -13.84
C TRP A 781 48.07 -9.48 -12.76
N GLN A 782 49.22 -9.55 -12.07
CA GLN A 782 49.39 -10.43 -10.90
C GLN A 782 48.45 -10.03 -9.76
N ARG A 783 48.27 -8.72 -9.54
CA ARG A 783 47.35 -8.21 -8.53
C ARG A 783 45.89 -8.51 -8.90
N ALA A 784 45.52 -8.46 -10.18
CA ALA A 784 44.20 -8.90 -10.65
C ALA A 784 43.93 -10.37 -10.30
N LEU A 785 44.90 -11.27 -10.53
CA LEU A 785 44.79 -12.68 -10.12
C LEU A 785 44.72 -12.83 -8.59
N GLY A 786 45.46 -12.02 -7.85
CA GLY A 786 45.42 -12.01 -6.38
C GLY A 786 44.05 -11.63 -5.84
N VAL A 787 43.39 -10.64 -6.45
CA VAL A 787 42.03 -10.19 -6.12
C VAL A 787 41.00 -11.27 -6.46
N LEU A 788 41.02 -11.81 -7.68
CA LEU A 788 40.08 -12.87 -8.13
C LEU A 788 40.20 -14.16 -7.31
N GLY A 789 41.36 -14.41 -6.72
CA GLY A 789 41.61 -15.59 -5.91
C GLY A 789 41.95 -16.84 -6.72
N LYS A 790 42.40 -17.89 -6.02
CA LYS A 790 42.93 -19.11 -6.64
C LYS A 790 41.87 -19.95 -7.35
N ASP A 791 40.61 -19.85 -6.93
CA ASP A 791 39.51 -20.67 -7.43
C ASP A 791 38.82 -20.07 -8.67
N ALA A 792 39.15 -18.83 -9.07
CA ALA A 792 38.52 -18.16 -10.21
C ALA A 792 38.64 -18.97 -11.53
N GLY A 793 39.75 -19.67 -11.75
CA GLY A 793 39.94 -20.54 -12.93
C GLY A 793 39.06 -21.80 -12.94
N ASN A 794 38.43 -22.15 -11.82
CA ASN A 794 37.45 -23.23 -11.72
C ASN A 794 36.00 -22.70 -11.70
N SER A 795 35.83 -21.39 -11.68
CA SER A 795 34.51 -20.75 -11.71
C SER A 795 33.81 -21.01 -13.03
N ARG A 796 32.49 -21.09 -12.98
CA ARG A 796 31.61 -21.08 -14.15
C ARG A 796 30.97 -19.71 -14.37
N ASP A 797 31.26 -18.75 -13.52
CA ASP A 797 30.79 -17.39 -13.68
C ASP A 797 31.66 -16.67 -14.71
N LYS A 798 31.05 -16.18 -15.79
CA LYS A 798 31.75 -15.41 -16.84
C LYS A 798 32.42 -14.15 -16.28
N ASP A 799 31.85 -13.53 -15.24
CA ASP A 799 32.33 -12.26 -14.69
C ASP A 799 33.59 -12.46 -13.80
N LEU A 800 33.89 -13.70 -13.43
CA LEU A 800 35.15 -14.10 -12.80
C LEU A 800 36.12 -14.72 -13.80
N LEU A 801 35.59 -15.60 -14.66
CA LEU A 801 36.40 -16.40 -15.55
C LEU A 801 37.02 -15.57 -16.67
N ASP A 802 36.29 -14.63 -17.29
CA ASP A 802 36.85 -13.78 -18.35
C ASP A 802 38.04 -12.95 -17.81
N PRO A 803 37.90 -12.13 -16.74
CA PRO A 803 39.03 -11.39 -16.17
C PRO A 803 40.23 -12.29 -15.79
N TRP A 804 39.96 -13.48 -15.22
CA TRP A 804 41.01 -14.43 -14.88
C TRP A 804 41.79 -14.92 -16.11
N ILE A 805 41.08 -15.31 -17.18
CA ILE A 805 41.71 -15.74 -18.43
C ILE A 805 42.51 -14.57 -19.04
N ARG A 806 42.01 -13.33 -18.98
CA ARG A 806 42.71 -12.15 -19.52
C ARG A 806 44.03 -11.91 -18.83
N ALA A 807 44.02 -11.86 -17.50
CA ALA A 807 45.22 -11.65 -16.71
C ALA A 807 46.27 -12.75 -16.95
N GLN A 808 45.86 -14.01 -17.06
CA GLN A 808 46.76 -15.12 -17.37
C GLN A 808 47.39 -15.03 -18.77
N VAL A 809 46.62 -14.64 -19.78
CA VAL A 809 47.14 -14.47 -21.14
C VAL A 809 48.16 -13.35 -21.21
N HIS A 810 47.89 -12.22 -20.56
CA HIS A 810 48.84 -11.11 -20.48
C HIS A 810 50.12 -11.47 -19.73
N LEU A 811 50.04 -12.38 -18.76
CA LEU A 811 51.21 -12.95 -18.07
C LEU A 811 51.95 -14.02 -18.89
N GLY A 812 51.50 -14.33 -20.10
CA GLY A 812 52.09 -15.34 -20.98
C GLY A 812 51.73 -16.79 -20.62
N GLN A 813 50.78 -17.02 -19.71
CA GLN A 813 50.39 -18.35 -19.22
C GLN A 813 49.30 -19.00 -20.08
N ARG A 814 49.45 -18.95 -21.42
CA ARG A 814 48.42 -19.40 -22.38
C ARG A 814 48.04 -20.87 -22.23
N ALA A 815 48.99 -21.74 -21.89
CA ALA A 815 48.73 -23.17 -21.68
C ALA A 815 47.81 -23.44 -20.48
N VAL A 816 47.81 -22.56 -19.48
CA VAL A 816 47.05 -22.72 -18.22
C VAL A 816 45.55 -22.48 -18.45
N VAL A 817 45.18 -21.72 -19.48
CA VAL A 817 43.80 -21.26 -19.69
C VAL A 817 43.05 -21.99 -20.81
N ALA A 818 43.70 -22.89 -21.55
CA ALA A 818 43.12 -23.50 -22.76
C ALA A 818 41.77 -24.20 -22.48
N GLN A 819 41.66 -24.91 -21.35
CA GLN A 819 40.43 -25.59 -20.94
C GLN A 819 39.33 -24.59 -20.59
N GLN A 820 39.64 -23.58 -19.78
CA GLN A 820 38.71 -22.53 -19.35
C GLN A 820 38.20 -21.69 -20.52
N LEU A 821 39.10 -21.36 -21.44
CA LEU A 821 38.79 -20.65 -22.68
C LEU A 821 37.83 -21.45 -23.56
N GLY A 822 38.13 -22.74 -23.76
CA GLY A 822 37.26 -23.65 -24.51
C GLY A 822 35.88 -23.79 -23.86
N TRP A 823 35.83 -23.87 -22.53
CA TRP A 823 34.58 -23.92 -21.79
C TRP A 823 33.73 -22.65 -21.98
N LEU A 824 34.33 -21.46 -21.80
CA LEU A 824 33.63 -20.18 -21.95
C LEU A 824 33.13 -19.98 -23.39
N TYR A 825 33.92 -20.43 -24.38
CA TYR A 825 33.50 -20.47 -25.78
C TYR A 825 32.32 -21.42 -26.01
N GLN A 826 32.31 -22.62 -25.43
CA GLN A 826 31.20 -23.58 -25.53
C GLN A 826 29.94 -23.09 -24.81
N ALA A 827 30.08 -22.34 -23.71
CA ALA A 827 29.00 -21.65 -23.02
C ALA A 827 28.30 -20.56 -23.87
N GLY A 828 28.87 -20.24 -25.05
CA GLY A 828 28.32 -19.24 -25.97
C GLY A 828 28.78 -17.81 -25.66
N TYR A 829 29.84 -17.64 -24.86
CA TYR A 829 30.41 -16.33 -24.59
C TYR A 829 31.17 -15.80 -25.81
N ARG A 830 30.76 -14.64 -26.31
CA ARG A 830 31.21 -14.00 -27.53
C ARG A 830 31.33 -12.47 -27.34
N HIS A 831 31.67 -12.03 -26.13
CA HIS A 831 31.89 -10.61 -25.86
C HIS A 831 32.93 -10.03 -26.83
N PRO A 832 32.72 -8.85 -27.44
CA PRO A 832 33.61 -8.32 -28.50
C PRO A 832 35.08 -8.25 -28.07
N GLU A 833 35.35 -7.73 -26.87
CA GLU A 833 36.72 -7.61 -26.34
C GLU A 833 37.33 -8.97 -25.96
N PHE A 834 36.50 -10.00 -25.75
CA PHE A 834 37.00 -11.35 -25.51
C PHE A 834 37.40 -12.00 -26.83
N ILE A 835 36.56 -11.87 -27.87
CA ILE A 835 36.89 -12.37 -29.21
C ILE A 835 38.18 -11.72 -29.72
N SER A 836 38.34 -10.40 -29.56
CA SER A 836 39.55 -9.70 -30.01
C SER A 836 40.83 -10.22 -29.34
N LEU A 837 40.76 -10.55 -28.05
CA LEU A 837 41.91 -11.03 -27.27
C LEU A 837 42.35 -12.45 -27.66
N TYR A 838 41.40 -13.37 -27.92
CA TYR A 838 41.72 -14.78 -28.13
C TYR A 838 41.66 -15.27 -29.59
N ALA A 839 41.01 -14.54 -30.50
CA ALA A 839 40.99 -14.91 -31.92
C ALA A 839 42.40 -15.12 -32.54
N PRO A 840 43.45 -14.36 -32.16
CA PRO A 840 44.81 -14.64 -32.62
C PRO A 840 45.37 -15.99 -32.13
N LEU A 841 44.96 -16.45 -30.95
CA LEU A 841 45.48 -17.66 -30.31
C LEU A 841 44.98 -18.95 -30.97
N PHE A 842 43.73 -18.95 -31.48
CA PHE A 842 43.19 -20.09 -32.23
C PHE A 842 43.81 -20.21 -33.64
N LYS A 843 44.24 -19.09 -34.23
CA LYS A 843 44.93 -19.10 -35.54
C LYS A 843 46.35 -19.68 -35.47
N GLU A 844 47.02 -19.56 -34.32
CA GLU A 844 48.37 -20.14 -34.12
C GLU A 844 48.34 -21.67 -33.97
N GLN A 845 47.23 -22.26 -33.51
CA GLN A 845 47.08 -23.72 -33.34
C GLN A 845 46.75 -24.49 -34.62
N ASP A 846 46.11 -23.86 -35.61
CA ASP A 846 45.86 -24.47 -36.93
C ASP A 846 47.10 -24.47 -37.85
N THR A 847 48.20 -23.84 -37.41
CA THR A 847 49.46 -23.74 -38.15
C THR A 847 50.58 -24.65 -37.62
N SER A 848 50.28 -25.54 -36.68
CA SER A 848 51.16 -26.60 -36.17
C SER A 848 50.57 -27.97 -36.45
#